data_AF-A0AA39HPC0-F1
#
_entry.id   AF-A0AA39HPC0-F1
#
_cell.length_a   1.000
_cell.length_b   1.000
_cell.length_c   1.000
_cell.angle_alpha   90.00
_cell.angle_beta   90.00
_cell.angle_gamma   90.00
#
_symmetry.space_group_name_H-M   'P 1'
#
loop_
_entity.id
_entity.type
_entity.pdbx_description
1 polymer ?
#
loop_
_entity_poly.entity_id
_entity_poly.type
_entity_poly.pdbx_seq_one_letter_code
_entity_poly.pdbx_strand_id
1 'polypeptide(L)'
;MQHKEKQRQNKYSRCEGFKFCEICKKGYEYNSKKPHNCLLHEWAKFRFLLWDVETVQSTLDNGEIKLLDKHTPNCIVVQKVCEQCYGSRINRQCSNCGTRQKIFTYANCGQLTVTEKFCEWLFSDKTNKGYTALAHYGSGFDHFFIMDYIHKALAEDEDVALLREGVLAYRKMQMELTKDSDENSLGLDPFQNCVTIASFCMLVFKTLFLKPDTIANIPEKGYRAFQKTSRQALLKLLYMKKTKAGYDQLQTKMSPGGEHKIELDNGKFYLCDGFIPPTPEDDPHFMGTVIEVNGCHVHGHEKCYPNREDLALNGKTHKQNYEATMKKEQTLKRMGYEVITIWGCDIDKEVKEDRKTGSENGIAAFFKEFHNLTGSLEIRDAFFGGHTEVFRVLAQKIDGFVIRYLDICSLYPFVNRSKSYPIGAPITISENFKEFREGEDIPYKGIIRCSVDPPPNLRFPVLPYRQNDRLFFTLCRKCSHMENKEKCEHSTEERRLHGTWTHFELNHAIARGYKIHHVVEVLHWDEWTAEEGSLFKDYIDTYLKVKQEASGYPRWVQTDEDKLKYIDDYFNAMGIRLDPSKISKNEGLRWIAKLALNSFWGKLGQRADLTQTEYVKDRADLWKLVTTHGQRIVSMQMYGEFVCAVRFQLEDYARTLLEKIGANAIYSDTDSIIFYDPVDSPLLPTGSNLGDLTDELDGGEIVEIVCAGPKAYAFKWIDSDLYERNRTHLYEDSRDHAR
;
A
#
# COMPACT_ATOMS: atom_id res chain seq x y z
N MET A 1 -73.15 26.37 3.30
CA MET A 1 -72.35 26.62 4.52
C MET A 1 -71.91 25.27 5.06
N GLN A 2 -70.92 24.57 4.51
CA GLN A 2 -69.49 24.92 4.49
C GLN A 2 -69.04 25.56 5.80
N HIS A 3 -68.50 24.76 6.73
CA HIS A 3 -67.21 25.01 7.35
C HIS A 3 -66.70 23.83 8.21
N LYS A 4 -65.53 23.29 7.79
CA LYS A 4 -64.37 22.79 8.57
C LYS A 4 -64.63 21.73 9.68
N GLU A 5 -63.99 20.56 9.74
CA GLU A 5 -62.81 19.97 9.09
C GLU A 5 -62.99 18.44 9.11
N LYS A 6 -62.80 17.80 7.94
CA LYS A 6 -62.77 16.34 7.83
C LYS A 6 -61.40 15.83 8.30
N GLN A 7 -61.31 15.29 9.52
CA GLN A 7 -60.24 14.36 9.85
C GLN A 7 -60.49 13.05 9.08
N ARG A 8 -59.59 12.74 8.15
CA ARG A 8 -59.56 11.47 7.42
C ARG A 8 -59.33 10.33 8.42
N GLN A 9 -60.41 9.60 8.74
CA GLN A 9 -60.34 8.23 9.21
C GLN A 9 -59.76 7.35 8.10
N ASN A 10 -58.46 7.09 8.12
CA ASN A 10 -57.92 5.92 7.44
C ASN A 10 -58.19 4.70 8.32
N LYS A 11 -59.21 3.94 7.94
CA LYS A 11 -59.37 2.52 8.29
C LYS A 11 -58.10 1.78 7.91
N TYR A 12 -57.26 1.43 8.88
CA TYR A 12 -56.44 0.23 8.77
C TYR A 12 -57.24 -0.93 9.35
N SER A 13 -57.45 -1.94 8.53
CA SER A 13 -57.94 -3.26 8.91
C SER A 13 -57.18 -3.76 10.14
N ARG A 14 -57.92 -4.26 11.14
CA ARG A 14 -57.33 -5.08 12.21
C ARG A 14 -56.70 -6.30 11.55
N CYS A 15 -55.38 -6.30 11.43
CA CYS A 15 -54.64 -7.53 11.23
C CYS A 15 -54.49 -8.14 12.63
N GLU A 16 -55.23 -9.20 12.91
CA GLU A 16 -54.96 -10.09 14.05
C GLU A 16 -53.66 -10.83 13.76
N GLY A 17 -52.54 -10.14 13.91
CA GLY A 17 -51.21 -10.64 13.62
C GLY A 17 -50.50 -11.07 14.89
N PHE A 18 -50.16 -12.36 14.97
CA PHE A 18 -49.12 -12.84 15.88
C PHE A 18 -47.77 -12.26 15.42
N LYS A 19 -47.03 -11.61 16.32
CA LYS A 19 -45.64 -11.20 16.06
C LYS A 19 -44.68 -12.19 16.72
N PHE A 20 -43.65 -12.59 15.99
CA PHE A 20 -42.57 -13.40 16.53
C PHE A 20 -41.55 -12.48 17.22
N CYS A 21 -41.23 -12.73 18.47
CA CYS A 21 -40.14 -12.03 19.15
C CYS A 21 -38.80 -12.57 18.66
N GLU A 22 -37.96 -11.72 18.08
CA GLU A 22 -36.66 -12.16 17.58
C GLU A 22 -35.68 -12.57 18.69
N ILE A 23 -35.95 -12.18 19.94
CA ILE A 23 -35.12 -12.50 21.12
C ILE A 23 -35.46 -13.88 21.68
N CYS A 24 -36.74 -14.17 21.97
CA CYS A 24 -37.15 -15.45 22.56
C CYS A 24 -37.73 -16.47 21.58
N LYS A 25 -37.87 -16.09 20.30
CA LYS A 25 -38.42 -16.90 19.20
C LYS A 25 -39.81 -17.48 19.49
N LYS A 26 -40.63 -16.79 20.28
CA LYS A 26 -42.05 -17.15 20.52
C LYS A 26 -42.98 -16.13 19.88
N GLY A 27 -44.10 -16.62 19.35
CA GLY A 27 -45.18 -15.78 18.83
C GLY A 27 -46.02 -15.19 19.96
N TYR A 28 -46.34 -13.90 19.90
CA TYR A 28 -47.22 -13.23 20.85
C TYR A 28 -48.26 -12.35 20.14
N GLU A 29 -49.41 -12.18 20.78
CA GLU A 29 -50.51 -11.36 20.25
C GLU A 29 -50.21 -9.87 20.39
N TYR A 30 -50.34 -9.15 19.27
CA TYR A 30 -49.96 -7.75 19.11
C TYR A 30 -50.68 -6.76 20.07
N ASN A 31 -51.78 -7.16 20.72
CA ASN A 31 -52.64 -6.29 21.54
C ASN A 31 -52.88 -6.77 22.98
N SER A 32 -52.06 -7.69 23.51
CA SER A 32 -52.18 -8.08 24.92
C SER A 32 -51.74 -6.93 25.84
N LYS A 33 -52.55 -6.59 26.86
CA LYS A 33 -52.23 -5.56 27.89
C LYS A 33 -51.02 -5.90 28.79
N LYS A 34 -50.32 -7.01 28.55
CA LYS A 34 -49.12 -7.42 29.29
C LYS A 34 -47.89 -7.18 28.41
N PRO A 35 -46.91 -6.37 28.86
CA PRO A 35 -45.70 -6.09 28.08
C PRO A 35 -44.86 -7.37 27.88
N HIS A 36 -44.31 -7.53 26.68
CA HIS A 36 -43.40 -8.62 26.36
C HIS A 36 -41.97 -8.25 26.81
N ASN A 37 -41.61 -8.65 28.03
CA ASN A 37 -40.45 -8.15 28.79
C ASN A 37 -39.05 -8.52 28.26
N CYS A 38 -38.92 -9.07 27.05
CA CYS A 38 -37.61 -9.43 26.49
C CYS A 38 -36.70 -8.24 26.14
N LEU A 39 -37.21 -7.00 26.19
CA LEU A 39 -36.42 -5.76 26.02
C LEU A 39 -35.96 -5.13 27.35
N LEU A 40 -36.38 -5.65 28.50
CA LEU A 40 -35.97 -5.15 29.80
C LEU A 40 -34.83 -6.03 30.32
N HIS A 41 -33.59 -5.57 30.13
CA HIS A 41 -32.44 -6.15 30.81
C HIS A 41 -32.44 -5.74 32.29
N GLU A 42 -31.92 -6.60 33.17
CA GLU A 42 -31.55 -6.18 34.54
C GLU A 42 -30.61 -4.97 34.45
N TRP A 43 -30.87 -3.93 35.25
CA TRP A 43 -30.05 -2.72 35.25
C TRP A 43 -28.61 -3.11 35.56
N ALA A 44 -27.67 -2.73 34.69
CA ALA A 44 -26.25 -2.88 34.97
C ALA A 44 -25.90 -2.15 36.28
N LYS A 45 -25.05 -2.77 37.12
CA LYS A 45 -24.56 -2.14 38.36
C LYS A 45 -23.91 -0.80 38.00
N PHE A 46 -24.50 0.31 38.43
CA PHE A 46 -24.01 1.65 38.11
C PHE A 46 -23.39 2.31 39.34
N ARG A 47 -22.33 3.08 39.09
CA ARG A 47 -21.64 3.90 40.10
C ARG A 47 -21.32 5.25 39.48
N PHE A 48 -21.95 6.30 40.00
CA PHE A 48 -21.75 7.66 39.54
C PHE A 48 -21.08 8.51 40.63
N LEU A 49 -20.21 9.40 40.19
CA LEU A 49 -19.63 10.47 40.97
C LEU A 49 -20.11 11.76 40.32
N LEU A 50 -21.05 12.42 40.98
CA LEU A 50 -21.71 13.63 40.49
C LEU A 50 -21.15 14.84 41.23
N TRP A 51 -20.71 15.89 40.56
CA TRP A 51 -20.29 17.10 41.25
C TRP A 51 -20.87 18.37 40.65
N ASP A 52 -20.91 19.40 41.48
CA ASP A 52 -21.32 20.75 41.13
C ASP A 52 -20.28 21.74 41.65
N VAL A 53 -20.07 22.83 40.91
CA VAL A 53 -19.02 23.82 41.19
C VAL A 53 -19.65 25.19 41.40
N GLU A 54 -19.48 25.73 42.60
CA GLU A 54 -19.71 27.15 42.84
C GLU A 54 -18.41 27.92 42.58
N THR A 55 -18.56 29.07 41.93
CA THR A 55 -17.44 29.97 41.64
C THR A 55 -17.69 31.36 42.19
N VAL A 56 -16.62 32.05 42.54
CA VAL A 56 -16.63 33.49 42.78
C VAL A 56 -16.00 34.21 41.60
N GLN A 57 -16.63 35.31 41.21
CA GLN A 57 -16.13 36.25 40.21
C GLN A 57 -15.97 37.65 40.80
N SER A 58 -15.91 37.74 42.13
CA SER A 58 -15.75 39.02 42.82
C SER A 58 -14.83 38.87 44.01
N THR A 59 -14.17 39.97 44.35
CA THR A 59 -13.37 40.13 45.56
C THR A 59 -13.80 41.40 46.29
N LEU A 60 -13.55 41.43 47.60
CA LEU A 60 -13.77 42.62 48.43
C LEU A 60 -12.45 43.36 48.58
N ASP A 61 -12.41 44.61 48.12
CA ASP A 61 -11.28 45.51 48.29
C ASP A 61 -11.77 46.75 49.05
N ASN A 62 -11.30 46.94 50.28
CA ASN A 62 -11.72 48.03 51.19
C ASN A 62 -13.24 48.19 51.38
N GLY A 63 -13.99 47.09 51.32
CA GLY A 63 -15.45 47.09 51.52
C GLY A 63 -16.27 47.31 50.25
N GLU A 64 -15.63 47.55 49.10
CA GLU A 64 -16.29 47.60 47.79
C GLU A 64 -16.12 46.28 47.02
N ILE A 65 -17.16 45.87 46.30
CA ILE A 65 -17.17 44.64 45.50
C ILE A 65 -16.52 44.92 44.15
N LYS A 66 -15.39 44.26 43.88
CA LYS A 66 -14.67 44.33 42.60
C LYS A 66 -14.86 43.04 41.82
N LEU A 67 -15.35 43.13 40.59
CA LEU A 67 -15.51 41.97 39.68
C LEU A 67 -14.16 41.56 39.08
N LEU A 68 -13.97 40.25 38.89
CA LEU A 68 -12.78 39.64 38.33
C LEU A 68 -13.06 39.11 36.91
N ASP A 69 -12.05 39.12 36.04
CA ASP A 69 -12.19 38.61 34.67
C ASP A 69 -12.26 37.07 34.59
N LYS A 70 -12.00 36.37 35.71
CA LYS A 70 -11.97 34.91 35.78
C LYS A 70 -12.81 34.38 36.93
N HIS A 71 -13.56 33.31 36.65
CA HIS A 71 -14.26 32.53 37.67
C HIS A 71 -13.26 31.66 38.44
N THR A 72 -13.31 31.71 39.77
CA THR A 72 -12.48 30.85 40.63
C THR A 72 -13.39 29.95 41.47
N PRO A 73 -13.27 28.61 41.38
CA PRO A 73 -14.04 27.70 42.21
C PRO A 73 -13.83 27.96 43.70
N ASN A 74 -14.93 28.24 44.42
CA ASN A 74 -14.92 28.45 45.87
C ASN A 74 -15.55 27.31 46.67
N CYS A 75 -16.41 26.51 46.03
CA CYS A 75 -16.98 25.32 46.62
C CYS A 75 -17.20 24.26 45.54
N ILE A 76 -16.75 23.03 45.78
CA ILE A 76 -17.09 21.87 44.96
C ILE A 76 -17.80 20.86 45.86
N VAL A 77 -19.04 20.52 45.50
CA VAL A 77 -19.80 19.49 46.20
C VAL A 77 -19.85 18.27 45.31
N VAL A 78 -19.42 17.13 45.83
CA VAL A 78 -19.44 15.86 45.10
C VAL A 78 -20.26 14.81 45.85
N GLN A 79 -21.02 14.04 45.08
CA GLN A 79 -21.85 12.95 45.54
C GLN A 79 -21.54 11.64 44.83
N LYS A 80 -21.29 10.58 45.60
CA LYS A 80 -21.21 9.20 45.12
C LYS A 80 -22.57 8.52 45.19
N VAL A 81 -22.98 7.87 44.12
CA VAL A 81 -24.24 7.13 44.00
C VAL A 81 -24.00 5.78 43.32
N CYS A 82 -24.31 4.67 44.00
CA CYS A 82 -24.40 3.34 43.39
C CYS A 82 -25.87 2.87 43.29
N GLU A 83 -26.10 1.67 42.75
CA GLU A 83 -27.46 1.10 42.62
C GLU A 83 -28.23 1.04 43.96
N GLN A 84 -27.54 0.83 45.09
CA GLN A 84 -28.16 0.77 46.42
C GLN A 84 -28.45 2.15 47.01
N CYS A 85 -27.79 3.19 46.49
CA CYS A 85 -27.89 4.56 46.98
C CYS A 85 -28.97 5.36 46.24
N TYR A 86 -29.33 4.93 45.03
CA TYR A 86 -30.29 5.59 44.16
C TYR A 86 -31.67 5.70 44.86
N GLY A 87 -32.19 6.92 44.97
CA GLY A 87 -33.46 7.22 45.67
C GLY A 87 -33.39 7.27 47.20
N SER A 88 -32.21 7.10 47.82
CA SER A 88 -32.04 7.17 49.28
C SER A 88 -31.43 8.49 49.77
N ARG A 89 -31.75 8.89 51.03
CA ARG A 89 -31.24 10.13 51.65
C ARG A 89 -29.71 10.18 51.67
N ILE A 90 -29.16 11.36 51.36
CA ILE A 90 -27.73 11.60 51.11
C ILE A 90 -26.81 11.30 52.31
N ASN A 91 -27.36 11.38 53.53
CA ASN A 91 -26.60 11.22 54.78
C ASN A 91 -26.40 9.76 55.23
N ARG A 92 -26.87 8.77 54.46
CA ARG A 92 -26.74 7.35 54.83
C ARG A 92 -25.40 6.80 54.34
N GLN A 93 -24.59 6.25 55.25
CA GLN A 93 -23.38 5.51 54.86
C GLN A 93 -23.74 4.30 53.99
N CYS A 94 -22.92 4.06 52.97
CA CYS A 94 -23.07 2.92 52.07
C CYS A 94 -21.82 2.04 52.16
N SER A 95 -22.01 0.72 52.25
CA SER A 95 -20.90 -0.25 52.21
C SER A 95 -20.09 -0.18 50.92
N ASN A 96 -20.70 0.33 49.83
CA ASN A 96 -20.06 0.44 48.52
C ASN A 96 -19.52 1.86 48.21
N CYS A 97 -20.27 2.92 48.57
CA CYS A 97 -19.87 4.31 48.32
C CYS A 97 -19.15 4.99 49.50
N GLY A 98 -19.10 4.35 50.67
CA GLY A 98 -18.61 4.96 51.90
C GLY A 98 -19.40 6.22 52.28
N THR A 99 -18.68 7.29 52.62
CA THR A 99 -19.24 8.64 52.81
C THR A 99 -19.63 9.22 51.46
N ARG A 100 -20.93 9.34 51.22
CA ARG A 100 -21.49 9.64 49.90
C ARG A 100 -21.36 11.09 49.47
N GLN A 101 -21.23 12.02 50.40
CA GLN A 101 -21.07 13.45 50.09
C GLN A 101 -19.72 13.93 50.58
N LYS A 102 -19.00 14.63 49.73
CA LYS A 102 -17.77 15.34 50.10
C LYS A 102 -17.87 16.78 49.59
N ILE A 103 -17.48 17.72 50.42
CA ILE A 103 -17.51 19.14 50.11
C ILE A 103 -16.08 19.65 50.20
N PHE A 104 -15.64 20.35 49.16
CA PHE A 104 -14.36 21.04 49.10
C PHE A 104 -14.63 22.55 49.11
N THR A 105 -14.09 23.27 50.08
CA THR A 105 -14.17 24.74 50.19
C THR A 105 -12.85 25.29 50.66
N TYR A 106 -12.66 26.61 50.55
CA TYR A 106 -11.46 27.26 51.10
C TYR A 106 -11.20 26.93 52.58
N ALA A 107 -12.24 26.69 53.37
CA ALA A 107 -12.11 26.36 54.79
C ALA A 107 -11.48 24.97 55.04
N ASN A 108 -11.49 24.07 54.05
CA ASN A 108 -11.03 22.68 54.23
C ASN A 108 -9.96 22.22 53.23
N CYS A 109 -9.43 23.13 52.39
CA CYS A 109 -8.41 22.82 51.38
C CYS A 109 -6.97 23.19 51.79
N GLY A 110 -6.76 23.87 52.92
CA GLY A 110 -5.42 24.21 53.42
C GLY A 110 -4.69 25.21 52.51
N GLN A 111 -3.47 24.87 52.09
CA GLN A 111 -2.67 25.69 51.15
C GLN A 111 -3.02 25.46 49.68
N LEU A 112 -3.78 24.40 49.36
CA LEU A 112 -4.18 24.07 48.00
C LEU A 112 -5.47 24.82 47.62
N THR A 113 -5.63 25.09 46.33
CA THR A 113 -6.90 25.58 45.80
C THR A 113 -8.00 24.52 45.91
N VAL A 114 -9.26 24.95 45.89
CA VAL A 114 -10.43 24.04 45.94
C VAL A 114 -10.39 23.02 44.79
N THR A 115 -9.99 23.45 43.60
CA THR A 115 -9.85 22.60 42.41
C THR A 115 -8.72 21.58 42.56
N GLU A 116 -7.53 21.99 43.02
CA GLU A 116 -6.40 21.07 43.23
C GLU A 116 -6.74 20.00 44.26
N LYS A 117 -7.33 20.40 45.40
CA LYS A 117 -7.72 19.44 46.45
C LYS A 117 -8.79 18.46 45.99
N PHE A 118 -9.73 18.94 45.18
CA PHE A 118 -10.74 18.09 44.56
C PHE A 118 -10.11 17.11 43.55
N CYS A 119 -9.24 17.59 42.65
CA CYS A 119 -8.59 16.76 41.63
C CYS A 119 -7.64 15.72 42.23
N GLU A 120 -6.83 16.08 43.24
CA GLU A 120 -6.01 15.12 44.00
C GLU A 120 -6.88 13.98 44.53
N TRP A 121 -8.00 14.30 45.15
CA TRP A 121 -8.93 13.31 45.65
C TRP A 121 -9.58 12.53 44.51
N LEU A 122 -10.04 13.19 43.46
CA LEU A 122 -10.74 12.57 42.32
C LEU A 122 -9.88 11.50 41.65
N PHE A 123 -8.60 11.81 41.38
CA PHE A 123 -7.70 10.93 40.62
C PHE A 123 -6.87 9.99 41.50
N SER A 124 -6.54 10.36 42.74
CA SER A 124 -5.63 9.57 43.58
C SER A 124 -6.33 8.67 44.61
N ASP A 125 -7.58 8.97 44.98
CA ASP A 125 -8.32 8.14 45.94
C ASP A 125 -8.81 6.85 45.27
N LYS A 126 -8.25 5.70 45.69
CA LYS A 126 -8.59 4.38 45.16
C LYS A 126 -10.08 4.04 45.27
N THR A 127 -10.81 4.68 46.18
CA THR A 127 -12.27 4.49 46.33
C THR A 127 -13.10 5.10 45.19
N ASN A 128 -12.48 5.86 44.28
CA ASN A 128 -13.12 6.40 43.09
C ASN A 128 -13.02 5.45 41.87
N LYS A 129 -12.21 4.39 41.97
CA LYS A 129 -12.02 3.44 40.86
C LYS A 129 -13.35 2.77 40.49
N GLY A 130 -13.68 2.78 39.19
CA GLY A 130 -14.91 2.20 38.66
C GLY A 130 -16.17 3.05 38.83
N TYR A 131 -16.02 4.34 39.14
CA TYR A 131 -17.11 5.32 39.09
C TYR A 131 -17.10 6.10 37.78
N THR A 132 -18.27 6.34 37.21
CA THR A 132 -18.48 7.28 36.11
C THR A 132 -18.66 8.68 36.67
N ALA A 133 -17.74 9.57 36.32
CA ALA A 133 -17.67 10.95 36.77
C ALA A 133 -18.54 11.86 35.86
N LEU A 134 -19.46 12.62 36.43
CA LEU A 134 -20.32 13.57 35.71
C LEU A 134 -20.44 14.88 36.48
N ALA A 135 -20.18 16.01 35.83
CA ALA A 135 -20.52 17.31 36.39
C ALA A 135 -21.97 17.70 36.08
N HIS A 136 -22.56 18.54 36.93
CA HIS A 136 -23.92 19.06 36.79
C HIS A 136 -24.12 19.82 35.46
N TYR A 137 -23.17 20.67 35.08
CA TYR A 137 -23.12 21.36 33.78
C TYR A 137 -21.76 21.15 33.08
N GLY A 138 -21.40 19.88 32.88
CA GLY A 138 -20.09 19.50 32.35
C GLY A 138 -19.76 19.98 30.92
N SER A 139 -20.74 20.13 30.03
CA SER A 139 -20.47 20.51 28.63
C SER A 139 -20.16 22.00 28.44
N GLY A 140 -20.57 22.86 29.37
CA GLY A 140 -20.47 24.31 29.21
C GLY A 140 -19.67 25.04 30.29
N PHE A 141 -19.37 24.41 31.44
CA PHE A 141 -18.70 25.14 32.53
C PHE A 141 -17.83 24.25 33.42
N ASP A 142 -18.41 23.31 34.17
CA ASP A 142 -17.75 22.68 35.32
C ASP A 142 -16.50 21.85 34.97
N HIS A 143 -16.49 21.23 33.78
CA HIS A 143 -15.34 20.43 33.33
C HIS A 143 -14.11 21.27 33.01
N PHE A 144 -14.25 22.56 32.67
CA PHE A 144 -13.10 23.38 32.26
C PHE A 144 -12.06 23.50 33.38
N PHE A 145 -12.49 23.58 34.64
CA PHE A 145 -11.58 23.67 35.79
C PHE A 145 -10.78 22.38 36.02
N ILE A 146 -11.37 21.22 35.72
CA ILE A 146 -10.71 19.92 35.86
C ILE A 146 -9.78 19.66 34.68
N MET A 147 -10.21 20.01 33.46
CA MET A 147 -9.38 19.88 32.26
C MET A 147 -8.14 20.79 32.30
N ASP A 148 -8.25 21.99 32.86
CA ASP A 148 -7.10 22.88 33.10
C ASP A 148 -6.08 22.26 34.07
N TYR A 149 -6.57 21.61 35.14
CA TYR A 149 -5.72 20.86 36.07
C TYR A 149 -5.01 19.69 35.37
N ILE A 150 -5.73 18.88 34.58
CA ILE A 150 -5.15 17.76 33.83
C ILE A 150 -4.12 18.27 32.82
N HIS A 151 -4.42 19.35 32.09
CA HIS A 151 -3.48 19.92 31.13
C HIS A 151 -2.18 20.36 31.80
N LYS A 152 -2.25 21.04 32.94
CA LYS A 152 -1.07 21.45 33.72
C LYS A 152 -0.27 20.23 34.20
N ALA A 153 -0.94 19.18 34.66
CA ALA A 153 -0.29 17.94 35.09
C ALA A 153 0.37 17.16 33.92
N LEU A 154 -0.23 17.15 32.71
CA LEU A 154 0.33 16.48 31.53
C LEU A 154 1.51 17.24 30.88
N ALA A 155 1.66 18.54 31.13
CA ALA A 155 2.80 19.30 30.65
C ALA A 155 4.13 18.92 31.35
N GLU A 156 4.06 18.18 32.46
CA GLU A 156 5.19 17.67 33.23
C GLU A 156 5.54 16.20 32.89
N ASP A 157 4.92 15.61 31.86
CA ASP A 157 5.12 14.21 31.48
C ASP A 157 6.49 14.00 30.77
N GLU A 158 7.40 13.29 31.45
CA GLU A 158 8.80 13.06 31.01
C GLU A 158 8.89 12.43 29.62
N ASP A 159 7.91 11.62 29.21
CA ASP A 159 7.90 10.91 27.92
C ASP A 159 7.76 11.86 26.72
N VAL A 160 6.94 12.91 26.85
CA VAL A 160 6.76 13.90 25.78
C VAL A 160 7.99 14.80 25.66
N ALA A 161 8.64 15.11 26.79
CA ALA A 161 9.91 15.82 26.80
C ALA A 161 11.02 14.99 26.15
N LEU A 162 11.13 13.69 26.47
CA LEU A 162 12.09 12.78 25.85
C LEU A 162 11.88 12.64 24.34
N LEU A 163 10.62 12.52 23.89
CA LEU A 163 10.29 12.46 22.47
C LEU A 163 10.72 13.75 21.74
N ARG A 164 10.44 14.91 22.33
CA ARG A 164 10.85 16.21 21.79
C ARG A 164 12.36 16.33 21.68
N GLU A 165 13.10 16.00 22.74
CA GLU A 165 14.57 16.03 22.72
C GLU A 165 15.14 15.06 21.68
N GLY A 166 14.56 13.87 21.55
CA GLY A 166 14.91 12.91 20.50
C GLY A 166 14.72 13.47 19.08
N VAL A 167 13.61 14.19 18.84
CA VAL A 167 13.34 14.85 17.56
C VAL A 167 14.33 15.97 17.26
N LEU A 168 14.66 16.80 18.26
CA LEU A 168 15.65 17.88 18.11
C LEU A 168 17.05 17.33 17.85
N ALA A 169 17.45 16.27 18.56
CA ALA A 169 18.71 15.58 18.36
C ALA A 169 18.80 14.96 16.94
N TYR A 170 17.73 14.30 16.48
CA TYR A 170 17.64 13.77 15.12
C TYR A 170 17.77 14.87 14.07
N ARG A 171 17.04 15.98 14.24
CA ARG A 171 17.11 17.14 13.33
C ARG A 171 18.52 17.69 13.23
N LYS A 172 19.13 18.00 14.37
CA LYS A 172 20.49 18.55 14.45
C LYS A 172 21.50 17.63 13.76
N MET A 173 21.43 16.34 14.05
CA MET A 173 22.30 15.33 13.48
C MET A 173 22.16 15.21 11.96
N GLN A 174 20.94 15.18 11.42
CA GLN A 174 20.74 15.13 9.95
C GLN A 174 21.24 16.40 9.27
N MET A 175 20.98 17.56 9.86
CA MET A 175 21.49 18.82 9.34
C MET A 175 23.02 18.83 9.36
N GLU A 176 23.67 18.39 10.44
CA GLU A 176 25.14 18.28 10.51
C GLU A 176 25.71 17.30 9.49
N LEU A 177 25.06 16.16 9.25
CA LEU A 177 25.50 15.16 8.27
C LEU A 177 25.33 15.62 6.81
N THR A 178 24.44 16.57 6.55
CA THR A 178 24.08 17.04 5.20
C THR A 178 24.57 18.45 4.94
N LYS A 179 25.34 19.03 5.85
CA LYS A 179 26.06 20.28 5.62
C LYS A 179 27.08 20.06 4.50
N ASP A 180 27.07 20.99 3.54
CA ASP A 180 28.13 21.07 2.55
C ASP A 180 29.42 21.61 3.21
N SER A 181 30.52 21.47 2.49
CA SER A 181 31.84 22.02 2.78
C SER A 181 31.89 23.55 2.92
N ASP A 182 30.84 24.27 2.49
CA ASP A 182 30.68 25.70 2.74
C ASP A 182 30.23 25.95 4.19
N GLU A 183 31.04 26.69 4.95
CA GLU A 183 30.76 27.05 6.35
C GLU A 183 29.43 27.81 6.53
N ASN A 184 28.90 28.45 5.48
CA ASN A 184 27.61 29.15 5.51
C ASN A 184 26.42 28.27 5.08
N SER A 185 26.65 27.02 4.69
CA SER A 185 25.58 26.11 4.28
C SER A 185 24.77 25.62 5.48
N LEU A 186 23.46 25.84 5.43
CA LEU A 186 22.52 25.19 6.35
C LEU A 186 22.24 23.80 5.80
N GLY A 187 22.57 22.76 6.58
CA GLY A 187 22.26 21.38 6.22
C GLY A 187 20.76 21.14 6.04
N LEU A 188 20.42 20.06 5.37
CA LEU A 188 19.05 19.73 4.99
C LEU A 188 18.21 19.38 6.22
N ASP A 189 17.11 20.11 6.41
CA ASP A 189 16.18 19.88 7.51
C ASP A 189 15.21 18.72 7.19
N PRO A 190 15.19 17.64 7.99
CA PRO A 190 14.32 16.51 7.74
C PRO A 190 12.83 16.78 7.95
N PHE A 191 12.44 17.86 8.63
CA PHE A 191 11.05 18.18 8.94
C PHE A 191 10.44 19.29 8.08
N GLN A 192 11.27 20.08 7.37
CA GLN A 192 10.76 21.19 6.56
C GLN A 192 10.08 20.71 5.28
N ASN A 193 10.67 19.71 4.60
CA ASN A 193 10.27 19.30 3.25
C ASN A 193 9.85 17.82 3.17
N CYS A 194 9.92 17.07 4.27
CA CYS A 194 9.76 15.62 4.27
C CYS A 194 8.93 15.14 5.46
N VAL A 195 7.90 14.34 5.18
CA VAL A 195 7.06 13.72 6.23
C VAL A 195 7.58 12.32 6.62
N THR A 196 8.50 11.76 5.83
CA THR A 196 9.06 10.41 6.05
C THR A 196 10.58 10.41 5.85
N ILE A 197 11.26 9.51 6.57
CA ILE A 197 12.70 9.30 6.42
C ILE A 197 13.09 8.90 4.99
N ALA A 198 12.26 8.12 4.29
CA ALA A 198 12.49 7.72 2.91
C ALA A 198 12.48 8.91 1.94
N SER A 199 11.52 9.84 2.13
CA SER A 199 11.49 11.10 1.37
C SER A 199 12.71 11.97 1.67
N PHE A 200 13.13 12.04 2.94
CA PHE A 200 14.32 12.81 3.32
C PHE A 200 15.60 12.24 2.71
N CYS A 201 15.79 10.92 2.79
CA CYS A 201 16.93 10.23 2.16
C CYS A 201 17.00 10.50 0.65
N MET A 202 15.85 10.53 -0.02
CA MET A 202 15.76 10.89 -1.44
C MET A 202 16.13 12.35 -1.70
N LEU A 203 15.69 13.29 -0.84
CA LEU A 203 16.07 14.70 -0.93
C LEU A 203 17.59 14.87 -0.77
N VAL A 204 18.17 14.21 0.24
CA VAL A 204 19.62 14.19 0.48
C VAL A 204 20.36 13.67 -0.75
N PHE A 205 19.94 12.52 -1.29
CA PHE A 205 20.53 11.95 -2.51
C PHE A 205 20.46 12.93 -3.69
N LYS A 206 19.28 13.48 -3.98
CA LYS A 206 19.07 14.40 -5.11
C LYS A 206 19.88 15.69 -4.99
N THR A 207 20.08 16.18 -3.77
CA THR A 207 20.73 17.47 -3.54
C THR A 207 22.25 17.35 -3.51
N LEU A 208 22.77 16.31 -2.85
CA LEU A 208 24.20 16.20 -2.55
C LEU A 208 24.95 15.18 -3.43
N PHE A 209 24.25 14.21 -4.02
CA PHE A 209 24.90 13.04 -4.63
C PHE A 209 24.50 12.79 -6.09
N LEU A 210 23.29 13.19 -6.50
CA LEU A 210 22.80 12.97 -7.86
C LEU A 210 23.53 13.89 -8.85
N LYS A 211 24.27 13.28 -9.77
CA LYS A 211 24.95 14.00 -10.86
C LYS A 211 23.97 14.31 -12.00
N PRO A 212 24.12 15.46 -12.68
CA PRO A 212 23.32 15.79 -13.86
C PRO A 212 23.34 14.67 -14.91
N ASP A 213 22.22 14.50 -15.61
CA ASP A 213 22.05 13.60 -16.75
C ASP A 213 22.34 12.11 -16.50
N THR A 214 22.39 11.66 -15.25
CA THR A 214 22.68 10.25 -14.92
C THR A 214 21.44 9.35 -14.87
N ILE A 215 20.36 9.78 -14.22
CA ILE A 215 19.10 9.02 -14.12
C ILE A 215 18.09 9.60 -15.11
N ALA A 216 17.64 8.78 -16.08
CA ALA A 216 16.59 9.18 -16.99
C ALA A 216 15.26 9.43 -16.29
N ASN A 217 14.55 10.47 -16.72
CA ASN A 217 13.18 10.69 -16.33
C ASN A 217 12.28 9.75 -17.13
N ILE A 218 11.44 8.96 -16.45
CA ILE A 218 10.46 8.10 -17.11
C ILE A 218 9.27 8.98 -17.51
N PRO A 219 8.90 9.06 -18.80
CA PRO A 219 7.73 9.83 -19.21
C PRO A 219 6.46 9.34 -18.52
N GLU A 220 5.49 10.24 -18.28
CA GLU A 220 4.30 9.98 -17.46
C GLU A 220 3.43 8.80 -17.92
N LYS A 221 3.53 8.36 -19.19
CA LYS A 221 2.87 7.14 -19.69
C LYS A 221 3.86 6.11 -20.27
N GLY A 222 5.09 6.11 -19.75
CA GLY A 222 6.19 5.26 -20.19
C GLY A 222 6.88 5.75 -21.48
N TYR A 223 7.96 5.08 -21.88
CA TYR A 223 8.76 5.44 -23.05
C TYR A 223 8.00 5.35 -24.40
N ARG A 224 6.80 4.76 -24.42
CA ARG A 224 5.93 4.62 -25.63
C ARG A 224 4.48 5.10 -25.42
N ALA A 225 4.26 5.98 -24.44
CA ALA A 225 3.00 6.59 -24.01
C ALA A 225 1.95 6.95 -25.09
N PHE A 226 2.40 7.35 -26.28
CA PHE A 226 1.56 7.93 -27.32
C PHE A 226 1.14 6.94 -28.42
N GLN A 227 1.56 5.68 -28.34
CA GLN A 227 1.29 4.64 -29.33
C GLN A 227 0.33 3.60 -28.75
N LYS A 228 -0.99 3.83 -28.89
CA LYS A 228 -2.03 2.93 -28.38
C LYS A 228 -2.55 2.03 -29.50
N THR A 229 -1.93 0.87 -29.69
CA THR A 229 -2.40 -0.16 -30.63
C THR A 229 -3.20 -1.23 -29.89
N SER A 230 -4.30 -1.70 -30.49
CA SER A 230 -5.01 -2.85 -29.93
C SER A 230 -4.19 -4.13 -30.11
N ARG A 231 -4.30 -5.07 -29.17
CA ARG A 231 -3.63 -6.38 -29.28
C ARG A 231 -3.95 -7.09 -30.60
N GLN A 232 -5.22 -7.07 -30.98
CA GLN A 232 -5.70 -7.74 -32.19
C GLN A 232 -5.06 -7.12 -33.44
N ALA A 233 -4.95 -5.79 -33.48
CA ALA A 233 -4.27 -5.06 -34.55
C ALA A 233 -2.80 -5.45 -34.67
N LEU A 234 -2.06 -5.40 -33.55
CA LEU A 234 -0.64 -5.71 -33.56
C LEU A 234 -0.38 -7.15 -34.01
N LEU A 235 -1.13 -8.14 -33.49
CA LEU A 235 -0.97 -9.54 -33.91
C LEU A 235 -1.26 -9.74 -35.40
N LYS A 236 -2.29 -9.07 -35.94
CA LYS A 236 -2.61 -9.17 -37.36
C LYS A 236 -1.51 -8.59 -38.24
N LEU A 237 -0.96 -7.43 -37.87
CA LEU A 237 0.13 -6.80 -38.62
C LEU A 237 1.41 -7.64 -38.56
N LEU A 238 1.79 -8.16 -37.40
CA LEU A 238 2.94 -9.05 -37.26
C LEU A 238 2.76 -10.36 -38.07
N TYR A 239 1.55 -10.93 -38.06
CA TYR A 239 1.23 -12.08 -38.89
C TYR A 239 1.37 -11.76 -40.39
N MET A 240 0.88 -10.59 -40.83
CA MET A 240 1.02 -10.15 -42.22
C MET A 240 2.47 -9.92 -42.61
N LYS A 241 3.28 -9.27 -41.75
CA LYS A 241 4.72 -9.09 -41.94
C LYS A 241 5.44 -10.43 -42.14
N LYS A 242 5.04 -11.46 -41.37
CA LYS A 242 5.65 -12.79 -41.45
C LYS A 242 5.21 -13.61 -42.67
N THR A 243 3.98 -13.44 -43.16
CA THR A 243 3.35 -14.38 -44.09
C THR A 243 3.06 -13.82 -45.48
N LYS A 244 2.93 -12.50 -45.63
CA LYS A 244 2.68 -11.88 -46.93
C LYS A 244 4.00 -11.45 -47.58
N ALA A 245 4.22 -11.92 -48.80
CA ALA A 245 5.33 -11.43 -49.63
C ALA A 245 5.20 -9.92 -49.87
N GLY A 246 6.31 -9.19 -49.75
CA GLY A 246 6.37 -7.73 -49.93
C GLY A 246 6.03 -6.90 -48.68
N TYR A 247 5.73 -7.55 -47.54
CA TYR A 247 5.41 -6.87 -46.28
C TYR A 247 6.61 -6.80 -45.31
N ASP A 248 7.81 -7.15 -45.76
CA ASP A 248 9.03 -7.18 -44.94
C ASP A 248 9.38 -5.80 -44.35
N GLN A 249 9.08 -4.74 -45.09
CA GLN A 249 9.27 -3.34 -44.68
C GLN A 249 8.10 -2.77 -43.86
N LEU A 250 7.12 -3.61 -43.45
CA LEU A 250 5.99 -3.15 -42.66
C LEU A 250 6.48 -2.58 -41.31
N GLN A 251 6.35 -1.27 -41.18
CA GLN A 251 6.53 -0.52 -39.95
C GLN A 251 5.27 -0.66 -39.10
N THR A 252 5.43 -1.02 -37.83
CA THR A 252 4.34 -1.13 -36.84
C THR A 252 4.75 -0.44 -35.53
N LYS A 253 3.87 -0.42 -34.53
CA LYS A 253 4.25 -0.01 -33.16
C LYS A 253 5.51 -0.72 -32.63
N MET A 254 5.77 -1.97 -33.06
CA MET A 254 6.94 -2.73 -32.64
C MET A 254 8.18 -2.48 -33.52
N SER A 255 8.18 -1.51 -34.43
CA SER A 255 9.39 -1.11 -35.15
C SER A 255 10.20 -0.07 -34.33
N PRO A 256 11.51 0.14 -34.57
CA PRO A 256 12.37 1.04 -33.80
C PRO A 256 11.87 2.49 -33.81
N GLY A 257 11.27 2.94 -34.91
CA GLY A 257 10.60 4.24 -35.01
C GLY A 257 9.16 4.26 -34.48
N GLY A 258 8.64 3.11 -34.01
CA GLY A 258 7.25 2.88 -33.64
C GLY A 258 6.28 3.08 -34.82
N GLU A 259 5.06 3.51 -34.53
CA GLU A 259 4.03 3.80 -35.55
C GLU A 259 4.45 4.95 -36.47
N HIS A 260 4.18 4.82 -37.77
CA HIS A 260 4.52 5.85 -38.74
C HIS A 260 3.64 7.09 -38.54
N LYS A 261 4.28 8.27 -38.49
CA LYS A 261 3.62 9.57 -38.29
C LYS A 261 3.45 10.28 -39.63
N ILE A 262 2.21 10.49 -40.04
CA ILE A 262 1.86 11.29 -41.22
C ILE A 262 1.44 12.68 -40.76
N GLU A 263 2.20 13.70 -41.14
CA GLU A 263 1.88 15.10 -40.82
C GLU A 263 0.79 15.65 -41.75
N LEU A 264 -0.10 16.46 -41.18
CA LEU A 264 -1.20 17.13 -41.87
C LEU A 264 -0.91 18.63 -41.96
N ASP A 265 -1.44 19.28 -42.99
CA ASP A 265 -1.23 20.72 -43.29
C ASP A 265 -1.58 21.67 -42.13
N ASN A 266 -2.36 21.22 -41.15
CA ASN A 266 -2.80 22.00 -39.99
C ASN A 266 -1.94 21.77 -38.72
N GLY A 267 -0.76 21.16 -38.85
CA GLY A 267 0.13 20.84 -37.74
C GLY A 267 -0.34 19.66 -36.87
N LYS A 268 -1.42 18.98 -37.26
CA LYS A 268 -1.82 17.70 -36.65
C LYS A 268 -1.13 16.55 -37.37
N PHE A 269 -1.26 15.35 -36.83
CA PHE A 269 -0.73 14.14 -37.45
C PHE A 269 -1.66 12.95 -37.27
N TYR A 270 -1.52 11.97 -38.15
CA TYR A 270 -2.04 10.63 -37.96
C TYR A 270 -0.91 9.68 -37.58
N LEU A 271 -1.18 8.78 -36.64
CA LEU A 271 -0.39 7.57 -36.44
C LEU A 271 -1.10 6.43 -37.16
N CYS A 272 -0.33 5.70 -37.96
CA CYS A 272 -0.80 4.53 -38.70
C CYS A 272 -0.52 3.26 -37.91
N ASP A 273 -1.48 2.34 -37.83
CA ASP A 273 -1.26 1.04 -37.18
C ASP A 273 -0.13 0.27 -37.89
N GLY A 274 -0.13 0.29 -39.23
CA GLY A 274 0.94 -0.23 -40.09
C GLY A 274 1.25 0.68 -41.28
N PHE A 275 2.50 0.73 -41.70
CA PHE A 275 2.94 1.50 -42.87
C PHE A 275 4.01 0.75 -43.67
N ILE A 276 3.90 0.74 -44.99
CA ILE A 276 4.90 0.21 -45.91
C ILE A 276 5.37 1.38 -46.79
N PRO A 277 6.67 1.71 -46.78
CA PRO A 277 7.20 2.78 -47.61
C PRO A 277 7.14 2.43 -49.11
N PRO A 278 7.07 3.43 -50.01
CA PRO A 278 7.18 3.20 -51.44
C PRO A 278 8.58 2.70 -51.81
N THR A 279 8.65 1.89 -52.86
CA THR A 279 9.89 1.41 -53.46
C THR A 279 10.36 2.34 -54.59
N PRO A 280 11.64 2.33 -54.97
CA PRO A 280 12.15 3.14 -56.08
C PRO A 280 11.46 2.87 -57.42
N GLU A 281 10.84 1.70 -57.58
CA GLU A 281 10.09 1.29 -58.77
C GLU A 281 8.65 1.83 -58.81
N ASP A 282 8.13 2.35 -57.70
CA ASP A 282 6.77 2.87 -57.59
C ASP A 282 6.61 4.27 -58.20
N ASP A 283 5.35 4.68 -58.42
CA ASP A 283 5.02 6.02 -58.93
C ASP A 283 5.59 7.11 -58.00
N PRO A 284 6.24 8.17 -58.52
CA PRO A 284 6.77 9.27 -57.69
C PRO A 284 5.75 9.98 -56.79
N HIS A 285 4.46 9.88 -57.10
CA HIS A 285 3.35 10.44 -56.31
C HIS A 285 2.77 9.42 -55.31
N PHE A 286 3.21 8.17 -55.35
CA PHE A 286 2.82 7.14 -54.38
C PHE A 286 3.59 7.33 -53.08
N MET A 287 2.86 7.62 -52.01
CA MET A 287 3.46 7.92 -50.71
C MET A 287 3.65 6.68 -49.83
N GLY A 288 3.23 5.50 -50.29
CA GLY A 288 3.28 4.23 -49.56
C GLY A 288 1.90 3.66 -49.20
N THR A 289 1.90 2.47 -48.61
CA THR A 289 0.68 1.77 -48.19
C THR A 289 0.47 1.92 -46.68
N VAL A 290 -0.65 2.50 -46.28
CA VAL A 290 -1.12 2.58 -44.90
C VAL A 290 -2.07 1.43 -44.61
N ILE A 291 -1.84 0.70 -43.52
CA ILE A 291 -2.72 -0.38 -43.05
C ILE A 291 -3.37 0.08 -41.74
N GLU A 292 -4.69 0.16 -41.73
CA GLU A 292 -5.48 0.57 -40.56
C GLU A 292 -6.29 -0.62 -40.06
N VAL A 293 -6.11 -0.99 -38.78
CA VAL A 293 -6.85 -2.09 -38.15
C VAL A 293 -7.89 -1.53 -37.19
N ASN A 294 -9.09 -1.34 -37.71
CA ASN A 294 -10.18 -0.68 -37.03
C ASN A 294 -10.91 -1.62 -36.06
N GLY A 295 -10.80 -1.33 -34.76
CA GLY A 295 -11.64 -1.94 -33.74
C GLY A 295 -13.12 -1.55 -33.92
N CYS A 296 -14.00 -2.54 -34.13
CA CYS A 296 -15.38 -2.29 -34.57
C CYS A 296 -16.19 -1.38 -33.64
N HIS A 297 -16.01 -1.50 -32.32
CA HIS A 297 -16.72 -0.66 -31.33
C HIS A 297 -16.24 0.79 -31.36
N VAL A 298 -14.92 0.99 -31.36
CA VAL A 298 -14.29 2.31 -31.30
C VAL A 298 -14.46 3.09 -32.62
N HIS A 299 -14.41 2.38 -33.75
CA HIS A 299 -14.48 2.97 -35.10
C HIS A 299 -15.87 2.85 -35.74
N GLY A 300 -16.85 2.27 -35.03
CA GLY A 300 -18.26 2.25 -35.45
C GLY A 300 -18.59 1.38 -36.66
N HIS A 301 -18.02 0.17 -36.77
CA HIS A 301 -18.25 -0.72 -37.91
C HIS A 301 -19.76 -0.97 -38.16
N GLU A 302 -20.25 -0.64 -39.36
CA GLU A 302 -21.68 -0.70 -39.70
C GLU A 302 -22.29 -2.10 -39.54
N LYS A 303 -21.54 -3.14 -39.89
CA LYS A 303 -21.99 -4.54 -39.79
C LYS A 303 -22.13 -5.02 -38.35
N CYS A 304 -21.24 -4.57 -37.45
CA CYS A 304 -21.24 -5.01 -36.05
C CYS A 304 -22.15 -4.16 -35.16
N TYR A 305 -22.33 -2.90 -35.51
CA TYR A 305 -23.12 -1.91 -34.75
C TYR A 305 -24.17 -1.29 -35.68
N PRO A 306 -25.24 -2.01 -36.00
CA PRO A 306 -26.29 -1.53 -36.91
C PRO A 306 -27.10 -0.38 -36.30
N ASN A 307 -27.24 -0.34 -34.97
CA ASN A 307 -27.83 0.80 -34.28
C ASN A 307 -26.79 1.92 -34.17
N ARG A 308 -26.96 2.97 -34.99
CA ARG A 308 -25.95 4.01 -35.21
C ARG A 308 -25.92 5.09 -34.13
N GLU A 309 -26.98 5.18 -33.33
CA GLU A 309 -27.15 6.17 -32.26
C GLU A 309 -26.62 5.68 -30.91
N ASP A 310 -26.27 4.40 -30.79
CA ASP A 310 -25.65 3.86 -29.58
C ASP A 310 -24.27 4.49 -29.34
N LEU A 311 -23.99 4.78 -28.07
CA LEU A 311 -22.74 5.38 -27.64
C LEU A 311 -21.65 4.32 -27.52
N ALA A 312 -20.49 4.62 -28.10
CA ALA A 312 -19.27 3.88 -27.87
C ALA A 312 -18.62 4.31 -26.54
N LEU A 313 -17.63 3.52 -26.08
CA LEU A 313 -16.84 3.79 -24.86
C LEU A 313 -16.20 5.20 -24.81
N ASN A 314 -16.05 5.88 -25.95
CA ASN A 314 -15.50 7.23 -26.04
C ASN A 314 -16.56 8.34 -25.93
N GLY A 315 -17.83 8.00 -25.63
CA GLY A 315 -18.93 8.94 -25.48
C GLY A 315 -19.49 9.49 -26.80
N LYS A 316 -19.02 9.02 -27.96
CA LYS A 316 -19.54 9.37 -29.29
C LYS A 316 -20.43 8.26 -29.82
N THR A 317 -21.36 8.61 -30.71
CA THR A 317 -22.20 7.59 -31.36
C THR A 317 -21.37 6.75 -32.35
N HIS A 318 -21.78 5.50 -32.59
CA HIS A 318 -21.13 4.66 -33.61
C HIS A 318 -21.17 5.31 -35.00
N LYS A 319 -22.20 6.10 -35.32
CA LYS A 319 -22.25 6.92 -36.54
C LYS A 319 -21.09 7.90 -36.62
N GLN A 320 -20.90 8.71 -35.59
CA GLN A 320 -19.85 9.73 -35.54
C GLN A 320 -18.45 9.13 -35.64
N ASN A 321 -18.22 8.00 -34.96
CA ASN A 321 -16.95 7.29 -35.02
C ASN A 321 -16.65 6.74 -36.42
N TYR A 322 -17.66 6.21 -37.11
CA TYR A 322 -17.52 5.72 -38.48
C TYR A 322 -17.24 6.85 -39.47
N GLU A 323 -18.00 7.94 -39.39
CA GLU A 323 -17.79 9.13 -40.24
C GLU A 323 -16.37 9.69 -40.05
N ALA A 324 -15.87 9.75 -38.82
CA ALA A 324 -14.50 10.18 -38.54
C ALA A 324 -13.45 9.21 -39.12
N THR A 325 -13.69 7.90 -39.03
CA THR A 325 -12.81 6.86 -39.59
C THR A 325 -12.74 6.96 -41.12
N MET A 326 -13.90 7.09 -41.78
CA MET A 326 -13.97 7.27 -43.24
C MET A 326 -13.32 8.58 -43.69
N LYS A 327 -13.48 9.66 -42.89
CA LYS A 327 -12.81 10.94 -43.17
C LYS A 327 -11.29 10.83 -43.09
N LYS A 328 -10.74 10.07 -42.13
CA LYS A 328 -9.30 9.77 -42.04
C LYS A 328 -8.85 9.03 -43.30
N GLU A 329 -9.52 7.94 -43.66
CA GLU A 329 -9.21 7.13 -44.85
C GLU A 329 -9.22 7.97 -46.15
N GLN A 330 -10.26 8.77 -46.37
CA GLN A 330 -10.35 9.66 -47.54
C GLN A 330 -9.27 10.73 -47.56
N THR A 331 -8.82 11.19 -46.39
CA THR A 331 -7.74 12.19 -46.30
C THR A 331 -6.41 11.56 -46.68
N LEU A 332 -6.10 10.38 -46.15
CA LEU A 332 -4.89 9.62 -46.50
C LEU A 332 -4.85 9.29 -48.01
N LYS A 333 -5.97 8.82 -48.59
CA LYS A 333 -6.05 8.55 -50.03
C LYS A 333 -5.80 9.79 -50.88
N ARG A 334 -6.31 10.97 -50.46
CA ARG A 334 -6.06 12.25 -51.16
C ARG A 334 -4.62 12.72 -51.05
N MET A 335 -3.90 12.31 -50.01
CA MET A 335 -2.49 12.60 -49.82
C MET A 335 -1.57 11.65 -50.62
N GLY A 336 -2.12 10.71 -51.41
CA GLY A 336 -1.34 9.81 -52.25
C GLY A 336 -0.97 8.47 -51.60
N TYR A 337 -1.57 8.14 -50.45
CA TYR A 337 -1.40 6.83 -49.81
C TYR A 337 -2.42 5.81 -50.31
N GLU A 338 -2.00 4.57 -50.50
CA GLU A 338 -2.92 3.43 -50.58
C GLU A 338 -3.35 3.07 -49.15
N VAL A 339 -4.64 2.94 -48.88
CA VAL A 339 -5.13 2.60 -47.54
C VAL A 339 -5.83 1.24 -47.55
N ILE A 340 -5.26 0.30 -46.79
CA ILE A 340 -5.82 -1.03 -46.55
C ILE A 340 -6.51 -1.03 -45.18
N THR A 341 -7.84 -1.13 -45.20
CA THR A 341 -8.66 -1.15 -43.98
C THR A 341 -9.01 -2.58 -43.60
N ILE A 342 -8.69 -2.98 -42.37
CA ILE A 342 -9.02 -4.30 -41.80
C ILE A 342 -9.89 -4.09 -40.55
N TRP A 343 -11.04 -4.75 -40.47
CA TRP A 343 -11.91 -4.65 -39.31
C TRP A 343 -11.65 -5.77 -38.30
N GLY A 344 -11.73 -5.44 -37.00
CA GLY A 344 -11.49 -6.40 -35.92
C GLY A 344 -12.36 -7.66 -36.01
N CYS A 345 -13.63 -7.53 -36.40
CA CYS A 345 -14.51 -8.69 -36.55
C CYS A 345 -14.12 -9.62 -37.70
N ASP A 346 -13.46 -9.10 -38.74
CA ASP A 346 -13.00 -9.91 -39.87
C ASP A 346 -11.77 -10.73 -39.45
N ILE A 347 -10.88 -10.16 -38.63
CA ILE A 347 -9.77 -10.87 -37.99
C ILE A 347 -10.31 -11.99 -37.09
N ASP A 348 -11.31 -11.70 -36.26
CA ASP A 348 -11.92 -12.72 -35.40
C ASP A 348 -12.54 -13.87 -36.21
N LYS A 349 -13.13 -13.55 -37.36
CA LYS A 349 -13.69 -14.56 -38.27
C LYS A 349 -12.58 -15.41 -38.89
N GLU A 350 -11.52 -14.79 -39.40
CA GLU A 350 -10.37 -15.48 -39.98
C GLU A 350 -9.70 -16.42 -38.97
N VAL A 351 -9.46 -15.95 -37.74
CA VAL A 351 -8.90 -16.78 -36.65
C VAL A 351 -9.82 -17.94 -36.30
N LYS A 352 -11.15 -17.73 -36.28
CA LYS A 352 -12.12 -18.82 -36.01
C LYS A 352 -12.16 -19.84 -37.15
N GLU A 353 -12.05 -19.41 -38.39
CA GLU A 353 -12.05 -20.29 -39.57
C GLU A 353 -10.77 -21.11 -39.65
N ASP A 354 -9.60 -20.48 -39.45
CA ASP A 354 -8.31 -21.18 -39.42
C ASP A 354 -8.19 -22.14 -38.22
N ARG A 355 -8.80 -21.81 -37.08
CA ARG A 355 -8.87 -22.75 -35.94
C ARG A 355 -9.62 -24.04 -36.29
N LYS A 356 -10.56 -24.02 -37.25
CA LYS A 356 -11.29 -25.22 -37.70
C LYS A 356 -10.45 -26.10 -38.61
N THR A 357 -9.53 -25.51 -39.39
CA THR A 357 -8.66 -26.25 -40.30
C THR A 357 -7.45 -26.84 -39.59
N GLY A 358 -7.06 -26.28 -38.43
CA GLY A 358 -6.00 -26.82 -37.58
C GLY A 358 -4.59 -26.58 -38.12
N SER A 359 -4.40 -25.54 -38.94
CA SER A 359 -3.11 -25.19 -39.52
C SER A 359 -2.09 -24.82 -38.43
N GLU A 360 -0.98 -25.54 -38.35
CA GLU A 360 0.11 -25.27 -37.38
C GLU A 360 0.81 -23.92 -37.65
N ASN A 361 0.80 -23.43 -38.89
CA ASN A 361 1.39 -22.16 -39.29
C ASN A 361 0.34 -21.07 -39.60
N GLY A 362 -0.93 -21.33 -39.28
CA GLY A 362 -2.04 -20.41 -39.53
C GLY A 362 -2.13 -19.26 -38.53
N ILE A 363 -2.97 -18.28 -38.84
CA ILE A 363 -3.19 -17.10 -37.98
C ILE A 363 -3.67 -17.49 -36.58
N ALA A 364 -4.42 -18.59 -36.43
CA ALA A 364 -4.90 -19.04 -35.12
C ALA A 364 -3.77 -19.56 -34.22
N ALA A 365 -2.82 -20.29 -34.79
CA ALA A 365 -1.62 -20.75 -34.09
C ALA A 365 -0.73 -19.57 -33.71
N PHE A 366 -0.50 -18.63 -34.64
CA PHE A 366 0.25 -17.40 -34.39
C PHE A 366 -0.38 -16.56 -33.27
N PHE A 367 -1.70 -16.33 -33.30
CA PHE A 367 -2.39 -15.58 -32.26
C PHE A 367 -2.31 -16.26 -30.89
N LYS A 368 -2.29 -17.60 -30.84
CA LYS A 368 -2.15 -18.37 -29.61
C LYS A 368 -0.72 -18.27 -29.04
N GLU A 369 0.28 -18.42 -29.88
CA GLU A 369 1.70 -18.34 -29.51
C GLU A 369 2.07 -16.94 -29.00
N PHE A 370 1.65 -15.90 -29.73
CA PHE A 370 1.99 -14.51 -29.44
C PHE A 370 0.97 -13.79 -28.54
N HIS A 371 -0.06 -14.49 -28.05
CA HIS A 371 -1.14 -13.92 -27.22
C HIS A 371 -0.66 -13.10 -26.01
N ASN A 372 0.47 -13.52 -25.42
CA ASN A 372 1.06 -12.91 -24.21
C ASN A 372 2.19 -11.91 -24.51
N LEU A 373 2.51 -11.69 -25.79
CA LEU A 373 3.66 -10.89 -26.25
C LEU A 373 3.26 -9.51 -26.79
N THR A 374 1.99 -9.13 -26.69
CA THR A 374 1.42 -7.93 -27.33
C THR A 374 1.37 -6.70 -26.43
N GLY A 375 1.81 -6.83 -25.18
CA GLY A 375 2.03 -5.69 -24.30
C GLY A 375 3.43 -5.12 -24.54
N SER A 376 3.54 -3.80 -24.54
CA SER A 376 4.86 -3.15 -24.46
C SER A 376 5.59 -3.60 -23.19
N LEU A 377 6.91 -3.52 -23.22
CA LEU A 377 7.77 -3.78 -22.08
C LEU A 377 7.48 -2.74 -20.99
N GLU A 378 6.95 -3.22 -19.87
CA GLU A 378 6.78 -2.44 -18.65
C GLU A 378 7.96 -2.69 -17.71
N ILE A 379 8.67 -1.63 -17.32
CA ILE A 379 9.85 -1.72 -16.44
C ILE A 379 9.49 -2.39 -15.11
N ARG A 380 8.28 -2.13 -14.61
CA ARG A 380 7.78 -2.68 -13.35
C ARG A 380 7.57 -4.19 -13.38
N ASP A 381 7.37 -4.79 -14.57
CA ASP A 381 7.25 -6.24 -14.70
C ASP A 381 8.58 -6.95 -14.37
N ALA A 382 9.72 -6.28 -14.58
CA ALA A 382 11.04 -6.78 -14.20
C ALA A 382 11.42 -6.48 -12.74
N PHE A 383 10.56 -5.78 -11.98
CA PHE A 383 10.85 -5.42 -10.59
C PHE A 383 10.27 -6.49 -9.64
N PHE A 384 11.12 -7.36 -9.13
CA PHE A 384 10.75 -8.44 -8.22
C PHE A 384 11.23 -8.18 -6.78
N GLY A 385 10.59 -8.86 -5.82
CA GLY A 385 11.03 -8.86 -4.43
C GLY A 385 12.20 -9.81 -4.19
N GLY A 386 12.58 -9.97 -2.92
CA GLY A 386 13.61 -10.95 -2.54
C GLY A 386 13.19 -12.40 -2.82
N HIS A 387 14.18 -13.28 -2.96
CA HIS A 387 13.97 -14.71 -3.11
C HIS A 387 13.68 -15.36 -1.76
N THR A 388 12.44 -15.74 -1.52
CA THR A 388 12.01 -16.45 -0.30
C THR A 388 11.46 -17.81 -0.67
N GLU A 389 12.10 -18.88 -0.22
CA GLU A 389 11.70 -20.26 -0.51
C GLU A 389 12.01 -21.18 0.66
N VAL A 390 11.14 -22.18 0.89
CA VAL A 390 11.33 -23.21 1.91
C VAL A 390 11.69 -24.53 1.23
N PHE A 391 12.95 -24.95 1.35
CA PHE A 391 13.43 -26.20 0.75
C PHE A 391 13.17 -27.44 1.62
N ARG A 392 13.04 -27.25 2.94
CA ARG A 392 12.81 -28.32 3.90
C ARG A 392 12.06 -27.76 5.11
N VAL A 393 10.90 -28.35 5.42
CA VAL A 393 10.05 -27.93 6.54
C VAL A 393 10.66 -28.32 7.88
N LEU A 394 11.40 -29.43 7.96
CA LEU A 394 12.04 -29.93 9.19
C LEU A 394 13.46 -30.43 8.92
N ALA A 395 14.45 -29.91 9.66
CA ALA A 395 15.84 -30.37 9.63
C ALA A 395 16.35 -30.65 11.05
N GLN A 396 17.01 -31.79 11.25
CA GLN A 396 17.64 -32.18 12.51
C GLN A 396 19.16 -32.27 12.35
N LYS A 397 19.88 -32.06 13.45
CA LYS A 397 21.34 -32.21 13.48
C LYS A 397 21.72 -33.68 13.19
N ILE A 398 22.69 -33.86 12.31
CA ILE A 398 23.25 -35.18 11.95
C ILE A 398 24.70 -35.20 12.46
N ASP A 399 25.17 -36.34 12.96
CA ASP A 399 26.55 -36.50 13.39
C ASP A 399 27.54 -36.20 12.26
N GLY A 400 28.58 -35.42 12.58
CA GLY A 400 29.53 -34.89 11.61
C GLY A 400 29.07 -33.62 10.87
N PHE A 401 27.83 -33.16 11.05
CA PHE A 401 27.30 -31.96 10.40
C PHE A 401 26.84 -30.89 11.41
N VAL A 402 26.90 -29.62 10.99
CA VAL A 402 26.43 -28.47 11.76
C VAL A 402 25.48 -27.61 10.93
N ILE A 403 24.40 -27.15 11.56
CA ILE A 403 23.45 -26.19 10.97
C ILE A 403 24.01 -24.78 11.23
N ARG A 404 24.14 -23.96 10.19
CA ARG A 404 24.64 -22.58 10.27
C ARG A 404 23.61 -21.62 9.73
N TYR A 405 23.47 -20.47 10.38
CA TYR A 405 22.65 -19.35 9.94
C TYR A 405 23.58 -18.19 9.55
N LEU A 406 23.64 -17.88 8.25
CA LEU A 406 24.48 -16.82 7.71
C LEU A 406 23.56 -15.78 7.06
N ASP A 407 23.84 -14.50 7.32
CA ASP A 407 23.10 -13.38 6.74
C ASP A 407 24.08 -12.40 6.08
N ILE A 408 23.67 -11.83 4.94
CA ILE A 408 24.46 -10.83 4.24
C ILE A 408 24.20 -9.47 4.91
N CYS A 409 25.22 -8.93 5.56
CA CYS A 409 25.12 -7.62 6.21
C CYS A 409 24.79 -6.54 5.16
N SER A 410 23.55 -6.03 5.19
CA SER A 410 23.10 -4.94 4.32
C SER A 410 23.22 -5.27 2.82
N LEU A 411 22.61 -6.39 2.38
CA LEU A 411 22.61 -6.83 0.98
C LEU A 411 22.26 -5.73 -0.04
N TYR A 412 21.11 -5.04 0.09
CA TYR A 412 20.71 -4.00 -0.87
C TYR A 412 21.70 -2.82 -0.91
N PRO A 413 22.12 -2.24 0.23
CA PRO A 413 23.20 -1.25 0.24
C PRO A 413 24.49 -1.75 -0.42
N PHE A 414 24.89 -3.00 -0.18
CA PHE A 414 26.09 -3.57 -0.80
C PHE A 414 25.96 -3.62 -2.33
N VAL A 415 24.81 -4.04 -2.85
CA VAL A 415 24.52 -4.03 -4.30
C VAL A 415 24.53 -2.59 -4.84
N ASN A 416 23.80 -1.67 -4.19
CA ASN A 416 23.74 -0.26 -4.57
C ASN A 416 25.10 0.44 -4.56
N ARG A 417 26.03 -0.02 -3.72
CA ARG A 417 27.38 0.54 -3.63
C ARG A 417 28.34 -0.03 -4.67
N SER A 418 28.21 -1.31 -4.98
CA SER A 418 29.28 -2.08 -5.62
C SER A 418 28.92 -2.62 -7.01
N LYS A 419 27.68 -2.39 -7.46
CA LYS A 419 27.19 -2.87 -8.76
C LYS A 419 26.93 -1.73 -9.72
N SER A 420 27.01 -2.07 -11.00
CA SER A 420 26.83 -1.16 -12.12
C SER A 420 25.34 -0.85 -12.34
N TYR A 421 25.03 0.40 -12.67
CA TYR A 421 23.69 0.90 -12.98
C TYR A 421 23.66 1.58 -14.36
N PRO A 422 22.50 1.54 -15.06
CA PRO A 422 22.37 2.22 -16.35
C PRO A 422 22.44 3.75 -16.20
N ILE A 423 23.03 4.41 -17.20
CA ILE A 423 23.15 5.87 -17.27
C ILE A 423 22.31 6.39 -18.43
N GLY A 424 21.53 7.45 -18.19
CA GLY A 424 20.75 8.11 -19.22
C GLY A 424 19.53 7.32 -19.68
N ALA A 425 18.99 7.69 -20.84
CA ALA A 425 17.76 7.12 -21.39
C ALA A 425 18.02 5.82 -22.15
N PRO A 426 17.13 4.81 -22.04
CA PRO A 426 17.26 3.59 -22.83
C PRO A 426 16.93 3.82 -24.30
N ILE A 427 17.52 2.99 -25.15
CA ILE A 427 17.11 2.74 -26.52
C ILE A 427 16.14 1.57 -26.53
N THR A 428 14.97 1.75 -27.14
CA THR A 428 14.01 0.65 -27.33
C THR A 428 14.30 -0.10 -28.61
N ILE A 429 14.60 -1.39 -28.49
CA ILE A 429 14.83 -2.30 -29.63
C ILE A 429 13.68 -3.30 -29.66
N SER A 430 13.00 -3.37 -30.80
CA SER A 430 11.80 -4.20 -30.97
C SER A 430 11.78 -5.00 -32.28
N GLU A 431 12.79 -4.84 -33.15
CA GLU A 431 13.04 -5.70 -34.30
C GLU A 431 14.56 -5.76 -34.60
N ASN A 432 14.96 -6.58 -35.58
CA ASN A 432 16.35 -6.78 -36.00
C ASN A 432 17.28 -7.13 -34.83
N PHE A 433 16.83 -8.05 -33.97
CA PHE A 433 17.60 -8.49 -32.83
C PHE A 433 18.91 -9.15 -33.31
N LYS A 434 20.03 -8.77 -32.68
CA LYS A 434 21.32 -9.44 -32.78
C LYS A 434 21.15 -10.96 -32.58
N GLU A 435 21.79 -11.73 -33.44
CA GLU A 435 21.90 -13.18 -33.25
C GLU A 435 22.63 -13.48 -31.93
N PHE A 436 22.14 -14.45 -31.19
CA PHE A 436 22.75 -14.93 -29.95
C PHE A 436 22.92 -16.45 -30.05
N ARG A 437 24.10 -16.94 -29.66
CA ARG A 437 24.40 -18.37 -29.68
C ARG A 437 23.91 -19.02 -28.39
N GLU A 438 23.52 -20.28 -28.49
CA GLU A 438 23.09 -21.04 -27.32
C GLU A 438 24.22 -21.12 -26.27
N GLY A 439 23.93 -20.72 -25.03
CA GLY A 439 24.88 -20.73 -23.93
C GLY A 439 25.75 -19.48 -23.80
N GLU A 440 25.68 -18.53 -24.74
CA GLU A 440 26.33 -17.22 -24.62
C GLU A 440 25.41 -16.21 -23.92
N ASP A 441 26.02 -15.21 -23.27
CA ASP A 441 25.32 -14.10 -22.64
C ASP A 441 24.46 -13.34 -23.66
N ILE A 442 23.33 -12.79 -23.20
CA ILE A 442 22.46 -11.99 -24.05
C ILE A 442 23.20 -10.71 -24.50
N PRO A 443 23.18 -10.33 -25.79
CA PRO A 443 23.98 -9.22 -26.32
C PRO A 443 23.40 -7.83 -25.97
N TYR A 444 22.42 -7.78 -25.06
CA TYR A 444 21.74 -6.57 -24.63
C TYR A 444 21.97 -6.33 -23.15
N LYS A 445 22.29 -5.08 -22.81
CA LYS A 445 22.36 -4.62 -21.41
C LYS A 445 21.13 -3.80 -21.06
N GLY A 446 20.33 -4.29 -20.13
CA GLY A 446 19.13 -3.60 -19.65
C GLY A 446 18.01 -4.54 -19.27
N ILE A 447 16.80 -4.22 -19.73
CA ILE A 447 15.56 -4.95 -19.42
C ILE A 447 15.04 -5.58 -20.71
N ILE A 448 14.70 -6.86 -20.65
CA ILE A 448 14.34 -7.67 -21.81
C ILE A 448 13.02 -8.36 -21.54
N ARG A 449 12.06 -8.15 -22.45
CA ARG A 449 10.82 -8.94 -22.52
C ARG A 449 11.06 -10.10 -23.48
N CYS A 450 10.99 -11.32 -22.98
CA CYS A 450 11.27 -12.51 -23.78
C CYS A 450 10.49 -13.74 -23.32
N SER A 451 10.59 -14.80 -24.12
CA SER A 451 10.18 -16.14 -23.77
C SER A 451 11.41 -17.00 -23.57
N VAL A 452 11.41 -17.81 -22.53
CA VAL A 452 12.56 -18.64 -22.13
C VAL A 452 12.11 -20.07 -21.88
N ASP A 453 12.94 -21.02 -22.31
CA ASP A 453 12.75 -22.46 -22.13
C ASP A 453 13.62 -22.93 -20.95
N PRO A 454 13.01 -23.25 -19.79
CA PRO A 454 13.76 -23.70 -18.63
C PRO A 454 14.27 -25.14 -18.81
N PRO A 455 15.44 -25.51 -18.25
CA PRO A 455 15.87 -26.90 -18.19
C PRO A 455 14.87 -27.74 -17.37
N PRO A 456 14.67 -29.04 -17.68
CA PRO A 456 13.64 -29.87 -17.04
C PRO A 456 13.87 -30.13 -15.56
N ASN A 457 15.13 -30.23 -15.13
CA ASN A 457 15.49 -30.74 -13.81
C ASN A 457 16.52 -29.84 -13.12
N LEU A 458 16.19 -28.56 -12.92
CA LEU A 458 17.03 -27.65 -12.16
C LEU A 458 16.56 -27.57 -10.71
N ARG A 459 17.45 -27.88 -9.77
CA ARG A 459 17.11 -27.92 -8.34
C ARG A 459 16.64 -26.57 -7.78
N PHE A 460 17.25 -25.48 -8.27
CA PHE A 460 16.95 -24.12 -7.83
C PHE A 460 16.58 -23.31 -9.07
N PRO A 461 15.29 -23.12 -9.35
CA PRO A 461 14.84 -22.30 -10.47
C PRO A 461 15.34 -20.86 -10.30
N VAL A 462 15.72 -20.23 -11.40
CA VAL A 462 16.45 -18.95 -11.37
C VAL A 462 15.53 -17.77 -11.56
N LEU A 463 14.68 -17.86 -12.58
CA LEU A 463 13.91 -16.73 -13.04
C LEU A 463 12.66 -16.54 -12.18
N PRO A 464 12.44 -15.33 -11.65
CA PRO A 464 11.20 -15.00 -10.97
C PRO A 464 10.04 -15.00 -11.97
N TYR A 465 8.90 -15.52 -11.54
CA TYR A 465 7.67 -15.62 -12.33
C TYR A 465 6.47 -15.20 -11.47
N ARG A 466 5.74 -14.16 -11.90
CA ARG A 466 4.54 -13.69 -11.20
C ARG A 466 3.30 -14.41 -11.73
N GLN A 467 2.50 -14.95 -10.82
CA GLN A 467 1.20 -15.53 -11.11
C GLN A 467 0.20 -15.16 -10.02
N ASN A 468 -0.96 -14.62 -10.41
CA ASN A 468 -2.02 -14.18 -9.48
C ASN A 468 -1.46 -13.27 -8.36
N ASP A 469 -0.62 -12.30 -8.71
CA ASP A 469 0.09 -11.40 -7.79
C ASP A 469 1.08 -12.03 -6.79
N ARG A 470 1.31 -13.34 -6.89
CA ARG A 470 2.32 -14.05 -6.10
C ARG A 470 3.59 -14.28 -6.91
N LEU A 471 4.73 -14.23 -6.22
CA LEU A 471 6.05 -14.50 -6.81
C LEU A 471 6.38 -15.98 -6.66
N PHE A 472 6.75 -16.62 -7.76
CA PHE A 472 7.21 -18.00 -7.81
C PHE A 472 8.56 -18.10 -8.52
N PHE A 473 9.33 -19.14 -8.21
CA PHE A 473 10.49 -19.58 -8.97
C PHE A 473 10.14 -20.96 -9.54
N THR A 474 9.75 -21.02 -10.82
CA THR A 474 9.23 -22.24 -11.47
C THR A 474 9.99 -22.58 -12.74
N LEU A 475 10.06 -23.87 -13.08
CA LEU A 475 10.57 -24.39 -14.36
C LEU A 475 9.45 -24.73 -15.36
N CYS A 476 8.20 -24.53 -14.97
CA CYS A 476 7.04 -24.83 -15.79
C CYS A 476 5.90 -23.86 -15.49
N ARG A 477 5.60 -23.01 -16.47
CA ARG A 477 4.45 -22.10 -16.45
C ARG A 477 3.14 -22.84 -16.15
N LYS A 478 2.88 -23.95 -16.86
CA LYS A 478 1.62 -24.68 -16.71
C LYS A 478 1.49 -25.36 -15.33
N CYS A 479 2.57 -25.90 -14.78
CA CYS A 479 2.56 -26.45 -13.42
C CYS A 479 2.27 -25.38 -12.38
N SER A 480 2.86 -24.19 -12.50
CA SER A 480 2.57 -23.12 -11.54
C SER A 480 1.10 -22.69 -11.65
N HIS A 481 0.57 -22.57 -12.87
CA HIS A 481 -0.84 -22.23 -13.12
C HIS A 481 -1.84 -23.22 -12.53
N MET A 482 -1.51 -24.51 -12.57
CA MET A 482 -2.35 -25.58 -12.04
C MET A 482 -2.02 -25.96 -10.59
N GLU A 483 -1.02 -25.31 -9.98
CA GLU A 483 -0.47 -25.66 -8.67
C GLU A 483 -0.11 -27.16 -8.56
N ASN A 484 0.47 -27.71 -9.64
CA ASN A 484 0.81 -29.12 -9.73
C ASN A 484 1.91 -29.49 -8.71
N LYS A 485 1.62 -30.47 -7.86
CA LYS A 485 2.54 -31.01 -6.85
C LYS A 485 3.25 -32.29 -7.30
N GLU A 486 2.77 -32.91 -8.38
CA GLU A 486 3.33 -34.14 -8.94
C GLU A 486 4.45 -33.86 -9.94
N LYS A 487 5.15 -34.93 -10.35
CA LYS A 487 6.18 -34.84 -11.39
C LYS A 487 5.61 -34.19 -12.66
N CYS A 488 6.35 -33.22 -13.20
CA CYS A 488 5.95 -32.52 -14.41
C CYS A 488 6.15 -33.40 -15.65
N GLU A 489 5.10 -33.57 -16.46
CA GLU A 489 5.11 -34.28 -17.75
C GLU A 489 4.87 -33.35 -18.96
N HIS A 490 4.82 -32.04 -18.71
CA HIS A 490 4.53 -31.03 -19.73
C HIS A 490 5.65 -30.89 -20.76
N SER A 491 5.26 -30.56 -22.00
CA SER A 491 6.21 -30.31 -23.09
C SER A 491 7.03 -29.03 -22.86
N THR A 492 8.13 -28.84 -23.59
CA THR A 492 8.94 -27.61 -23.53
C THR A 492 8.09 -26.36 -23.77
N GLU A 493 7.19 -26.39 -24.75
CA GLU A 493 6.27 -25.27 -25.06
C GLU A 493 5.32 -24.95 -23.91
N GLU A 494 4.78 -25.98 -23.25
CA GLU A 494 3.89 -25.79 -22.10
C GLU A 494 4.61 -25.25 -20.87
N ARG A 495 5.89 -25.63 -20.72
CA ARG A 495 6.78 -25.23 -19.63
C ARG A 495 7.32 -23.80 -19.80
N ARG A 496 7.45 -23.33 -21.05
CA ARG A 496 8.00 -22.02 -21.43
C ARG A 496 7.46 -20.89 -20.57
N LEU A 497 8.38 -20.08 -20.05
CA LEU A 497 8.05 -18.89 -19.28
C LEU A 497 8.03 -17.69 -20.23
N HIS A 498 7.10 -16.77 -19.98
CA HIS A 498 7.06 -15.46 -20.63
C HIS A 498 7.12 -14.41 -19.55
N GLY A 499 7.97 -13.40 -19.74
CA GLY A 499 8.16 -12.38 -18.72
C GLY A 499 9.13 -11.31 -19.18
N THR A 500 9.39 -10.41 -18.24
CA THR A 500 10.34 -9.32 -18.40
C THR A 500 11.38 -9.47 -17.31
N TRP A 501 12.65 -9.53 -17.70
CA TRP A 501 13.77 -9.75 -16.78
C TRP A 501 14.93 -8.82 -17.11
N THR A 502 15.83 -8.64 -16.15
CA THR A 502 17.09 -7.96 -16.41
C THR A 502 18.07 -8.89 -17.13
N HIS A 503 18.99 -8.33 -17.90
CA HIS A 503 20.08 -9.11 -18.51
C HIS A 503 20.91 -9.87 -17.47
N PHE A 504 21.05 -9.38 -16.23
CA PHE A 504 21.73 -10.09 -15.15
C PHE A 504 21.04 -11.42 -14.80
N GLU A 505 19.72 -11.40 -14.61
CA GLU A 505 18.93 -12.59 -14.30
C GLU A 505 18.93 -13.57 -15.49
N LEU A 506 18.82 -13.06 -16.72
CA LEU A 506 18.84 -13.86 -17.93
C LEU A 506 20.19 -14.55 -18.15
N ASN A 507 21.31 -13.84 -18.01
CA ASN A 507 22.64 -14.44 -18.15
C ASN A 507 22.89 -15.49 -17.06
N HIS A 508 22.43 -15.22 -15.83
CA HIS A 508 22.49 -16.21 -14.74
C HIS A 508 21.64 -17.46 -14.99
N ALA A 509 20.50 -17.30 -15.68
CA ALA A 509 19.64 -18.39 -16.10
C ALA A 509 20.25 -19.18 -17.28
N ILE A 510 20.81 -18.49 -18.28
CA ILE A 510 21.52 -19.10 -19.42
C ILE A 510 22.67 -19.98 -18.91
N ALA A 511 23.46 -19.49 -17.96
CA ALA A 511 24.53 -20.24 -17.30
C ALA A 511 24.05 -21.52 -16.57
N ARG A 512 22.74 -21.63 -16.28
CA ARG A 512 22.08 -22.79 -15.66
C ARG A 512 21.28 -23.63 -16.65
N GLY A 513 21.44 -23.39 -17.95
CA GLY A 513 20.84 -24.18 -19.02
C GLY A 513 19.45 -23.71 -19.48
N TYR A 514 19.03 -22.48 -19.14
CA TYR A 514 17.87 -21.88 -19.78
C TYR A 514 18.21 -21.48 -21.21
N LYS A 515 17.26 -21.62 -22.13
CA LYS A 515 17.41 -21.18 -23.52
C LYS A 515 16.48 -20.00 -23.79
N ILE A 516 16.99 -18.95 -24.41
CA ILE A 516 16.14 -17.85 -24.89
C ILE A 516 15.41 -18.36 -26.13
N HIS A 517 14.08 -18.43 -26.05
CA HIS A 517 13.25 -18.90 -27.15
C HIS A 517 12.93 -17.77 -28.14
N HIS A 518 12.50 -16.62 -27.62
CA HIS A 518 12.11 -15.48 -28.44
C HIS A 518 12.24 -14.16 -27.66
N VAL A 519 12.91 -13.17 -28.24
CA VAL A 519 12.99 -11.81 -27.69
C VAL A 519 11.89 -10.96 -28.31
N VAL A 520 11.12 -10.25 -27.49
CA VAL A 520 9.99 -9.43 -27.93
C VAL A 520 10.38 -7.96 -28.01
N GLU A 521 11.04 -7.47 -26.97
CA GLU A 521 11.39 -6.06 -26.82
C GLU A 521 12.52 -5.94 -25.80
N VAL A 522 13.39 -4.96 -26.00
CA VAL A 522 14.54 -4.68 -25.15
C VAL A 522 14.57 -3.18 -24.88
N LEU A 523 14.72 -2.81 -23.61
CA LEU A 523 15.23 -1.51 -23.22
C LEU A 523 16.73 -1.66 -22.98
N HIS A 524 17.51 -1.12 -23.90
CA HIS A 524 18.97 -1.19 -23.88
C HIS A 524 19.58 0.12 -23.41
N TRP A 525 20.58 0.05 -22.54
CA TRP A 525 21.43 1.19 -22.21
C TRP A 525 22.83 0.93 -22.73
N ASP A 526 23.34 1.86 -23.52
CA ASP A 526 24.73 1.85 -24.01
C ASP A 526 25.71 2.16 -22.86
N GLU A 527 25.33 3.11 -22.00
CA GLU A 527 26.16 3.61 -20.91
C GLU A 527 25.74 3.04 -19.55
N TRP A 528 26.74 2.63 -18.79
CA TRP A 528 26.60 2.04 -17.46
C TRP A 528 27.71 2.57 -16.56
N THR A 529 27.45 2.69 -15.26
CA THR A 529 28.49 3.06 -14.30
C THR A 529 29.58 1.99 -14.24
N ALA A 530 30.84 2.39 -14.03
CA ALA A 530 31.91 1.44 -13.76
C ALA A 530 31.61 0.58 -12.52
N GLU A 531 32.11 -0.66 -12.47
CA GLU A 531 31.89 -1.56 -11.33
C GLU A 531 32.43 -0.99 -10.01
N GLU A 532 33.49 -0.17 -10.06
CA GLU A 532 34.10 0.48 -8.90
C GLU A 532 33.43 1.83 -8.52
N GLY A 533 32.52 2.34 -9.36
CA GLY A 533 31.98 3.71 -9.28
C GLY A 533 30.46 3.74 -9.43
N SER A 534 29.74 2.98 -8.59
CA SER A 534 28.28 2.95 -8.61
C SER A 534 27.64 4.32 -8.40
N LEU A 535 26.47 4.54 -9.00
CA LEU A 535 25.69 5.77 -8.90
C LEU A 535 25.35 6.15 -7.44
N PHE A 536 25.20 5.15 -6.56
CA PHE A 536 24.82 5.37 -5.16
C PHE A 536 26.00 5.24 -4.20
N LYS A 537 27.23 5.02 -4.70
CA LYS A 537 28.39 4.69 -3.87
C LYS A 537 28.63 5.73 -2.76
N ASP A 538 28.71 7.01 -3.10
CA ASP A 538 29.08 8.06 -2.15
C ASP A 538 27.98 8.27 -1.08
N TYR A 539 26.71 8.14 -1.47
CA TYR A 539 25.58 8.15 -0.54
C TYR A 539 25.66 6.96 0.43
N ILE A 540 25.89 5.75 -0.09
CA ILE A 540 26.01 4.54 0.73
C ILE A 540 27.23 4.62 1.66
N ASP A 541 28.38 5.08 1.16
CA ASP A 541 29.61 5.24 1.95
C ASP A 541 29.41 6.20 3.12
N THR A 542 28.69 7.30 2.89
CA THR A 542 28.37 8.30 3.93
C THR A 542 27.60 7.65 5.10
N TYR A 543 26.48 6.98 4.82
CA TYR A 543 25.67 6.37 5.88
C TYR A 543 26.28 5.07 6.43
N LEU A 544 27.11 4.36 5.65
CA LEU A 544 27.82 3.18 6.12
C LEU A 544 28.92 3.56 7.12
N LYS A 545 29.63 4.67 6.86
CA LYS A 545 30.59 5.27 7.82
C LYS A 545 29.92 5.59 9.14
N VAL A 546 28.81 6.33 9.11
CA VAL A 546 28.04 6.68 10.32
C VAL A 546 27.57 5.42 11.07
N LYS A 547 27.02 4.45 10.35
CA LYS A 547 26.57 3.17 10.93
C LYS A 547 27.71 2.41 11.61
N GLN A 548 28.91 2.45 11.04
CA GLN A 548 30.08 1.75 11.55
C GLN A 548 30.68 2.46 12.77
N GLU A 549 30.82 3.78 12.72
CA GLU A 549 31.30 4.60 13.84
C GLU A 549 30.37 4.48 15.05
N ALA A 550 29.06 4.57 14.83
CA ALA A 550 28.03 4.38 15.86
C ALA A 550 27.96 2.94 16.42
N SER A 551 28.60 1.99 15.75
CA SER A 551 28.65 0.60 16.19
C SER A 551 29.65 0.39 17.33
N GLY A 552 30.57 1.34 17.54
CA GLY A 552 31.71 1.18 18.43
C GLY A 552 32.77 0.20 17.91
N TYR A 553 33.81 -0.02 18.71
CA TYR A 553 34.87 -0.96 18.37
C TYR A 553 34.43 -2.43 18.57
N PRO A 554 34.87 -3.35 17.68
CA PRO A 554 34.60 -4.77 17.82
C PRO A 554 35.36 -5.38 19.01
N ARG A 555 34.92 -6.54 19.49
CA ARG A 555 35.44 -7.19 20.72
C ARG A 555 36.95 -7.47 20.74
N TRP A 556 37.57 -7.62 19.56
CA TRP A 556 39.00 -7.89 19.45
C TRP A 556 39.86 -6.62 19.63
N VAL A 557 39.28 -5.43 19.55
CA VAL A 557 40.00 -4.16 19.73
C VAL A 557 40.09 -3.83 21.21
N GLN A 558 41.28 -3.96 21.79
CA GLN A 558 41.52 -3.69 23.21
C GLN A 558 42.60 -2.63 23.45
N THR A 559 43.54 -2.48 22.51
CA THR A 559 44.67 -1.54 22.57
C THR A 559 44.54 -0.39 21.58
N ASP A 560 45.36 0.66 21.71
CA ASP A 560 45.39 1.75 20.73
C ASP A 560 45.96 1.31 19.38
N GLU A 561 46.88 0.35 19.37
CA GLU A 561 47.34 -0.32 18.16
C GLU A 561 46.20 -1.07 17.45
N ASP A 562 45.33 -1.77 18.20
CA ASP A 562 44.17 -2.44 17.62
C ASP A 562 43.17 -1.45 17.01
N LYS A 563 43.01 -0.26 17.61
CA LYS A 563 42.13 0.79 17.07
C LYS A 563 42.65 1.28 15.72
N LEU A 564 43.94 1.56 15.62
CA LEU A 564 44.58 1.97 14.37
C LEU A 564 44.44 0.86 13.32
N LYS A 565 44.74 -0.39 13.71
CA LYS A 565 44.59 -1.56 12.85
C LYS A 565 43.16 -1.72 12.35
N TYR A 566 42.15 -1.56 13.21
CA TYR A 566 40.74 -1.65 12.82
C TYR A 566 40.36 -0.59 11.78
N ILE A 567 40.83 0.64 11.95
CA ILE A 567 40.56 1.75 11.02
C ILE A 567 41.24 1.50 9.67
N ASP A 568 42.50 1.04 9.69
CA ASP A 568 43.24 0.74 8.46
C ASP A 568 42.67 -0.49 7.75
N ASP A 569 42.30 -1.55 8.47
CA ASP A 569 41.63 -2.73 7.90
C ASP A 569 40.30 -2.35 7.25
N TYR A 570 39.49 -1.49 7.90
CA TYR A 570 38.22 -1.03 7.35
C TYR A 570 38.43 -0.15 6.11
N PHE A 571 39.43 0.73 6.12
CA PHE A 571 39.79 1.55 4.97
C PHE A 571 40.31 0.69 3.80
N ASN A 572 41.17 -0.29 4.05
CA ASN A 572 41.69 -1.18 3.02
C ASN A 572 40.59 -2.07 2.42
N ALA A 573 39.64 -2.54 3.23
CA ALA A 573 38.55 -3.39 2.76
C ALA A 573 37.42 -2.62 2.05
N MET A 574 37.07 -1.43 2.56
CA MET A 574 35.88 -0.70 2.12
C MET A 574 36.19 0.61 1.40
N GLY A 575 37.41 1.15 1.48
CA GLY A 575 37.77 2.47 0.98
C GLY A 575 37.20 3.63 1.83
N ILE A 576 36.69 3.34 3.03
CA ILE A 576 36.04 4.31 3.92
C ILE A 576 36.94 4.52 5.14
N ARG A 577 37.38 5.76 5.37
CA ARG A 577 38.17 6.10 6.55
C ARG A 577 37.24 6.50 7.70
N LEU A 578 37.26 5.72 8.78
CA LEU A 578 36.53 6.00 10.02
C LEU A 578 37.24 7.11 10.82
N ASP A 579 36.47 7.96 11.49
CA ASP A 579 36.95 9.00 12.40
C ASP A 579 37.06 8.44 13.83
N PRO A 580 38.28 8.27 14.39
CA PRO A 580 38.48 7.72 15.72
C PRO A 580 37.68 8.44 16.82
N SER A 581 37.44 9.75 16.67
CA SER A 581 36.72 10.57 17.65
C SER A 581 35.22 10.31 17.68
N LYS A 582 34.68 9.73 16.60
CA LYS A 582 33.26 9.42 16.43
C LYS A 582 32.93 7.96 16.70
N ILE A 583 33.93 7.07 16.80
CA ILE A 583 33.72 5.65 17.08
C ILE A 583 33.29 5.48 18.54
N SER A 584 31.99 5.29 18.73
CA SER A 584 31.38 5.06 20.04
C SER A 584 30.07 4.30 19.87
N LYS A 585 29.71 3.46 20.85
CA LYS A 585 28.47 2.71 20.78
C LYS A 585 27.28 3.68 20.93
N ASN A 586 26.51 3.85 19.86
CA ASN A 586 25.32 4.68 19.81
C ASN A 586 24.22 3.96 19.03
N GLU A 587 23.28 3.35 19.75
CA GLU A 587 22.25 2.50 19.17
C GLU A 587 21.24 3.28 18.31
N GLY A 588 20.86 4.49 18.75
CA GLY A 588 19.95 5.36 18.00
C GLY A 588 20.55 5.83 16.67
N LEU A 589 21.78 6.34 16.70
CA LEU A 589 22.50 6.78 15.49
C LEU A 589 22.71 5.62 14.51
N ARG A 590 23.09 4.45 15.03
CA ARG A 590 23.23 3.23 14.22
C ARG A 590 21.92 2.83 13.58
N TRP A 591 20.82 2.91 14.32
CA TRP A 591 19.47 2.59 13.82
C TRP A 591 19.05 3.55 12.71
N ILE A 592 19.25 4.86 12.89
CA ILE A 592 18.96 5.87 11.87
C ILE A 592 19.77 5.65 10.60
N ALA A 593 21.08 5.41 10.73
CA ALA A 593 21.94 5.14 9.57
C ALA A 593 21.52 3.86 8.84
N LYS A 594 21.13 2.81 9.57
CA LYS A 594 20.58 1.58 8.98
C LYS A 594 19.28 1.85 8.23
N LEU A 595 18.38 2.67 8.79
CA LEU A 595 17.16 3.07 8.11
C LEU A 595 17.45 3.87 6.85
N ALA A 596 18.35 4.85 6.89
CA ALA A 596 18.71 5.65 5.72
C ALA A 596 19.26 4.80 4.56
N LEU A 597 20.04 3.77 4.88
CA LEU A 597 20.55 2.80 3.91
C LEU A 597 19.44 1.94 3.27
N ASN A 598 18.47 1.48 4.06
CA ASN A 598 17.42 0.57 3.59
C ASN A 598 16.24 1.30 2.94
N SER A 599 15.78 2.40 3.53
CA SER A 599 14.61 3.17 3.08
C SER A 599 14.85 3.92 1.77
N PHE A 600 16.12 4.26 1.48
CA PHE A 600 16.48 4.94 0.23
C PHE A 600 16.12 4.11 -1.01
N TRP A 601 16.54 2.83 -1.06
CA TRP A 601 16.24 1.94 -2.18
C TRP A 601 14.74 1.72 -2.36
N GLY A 602 14.01 1.53 -1.24
CA GLY A 602 12.56 1.34 -1.27
C GLY A 602 11.82 2.54 -1.89
N LYS A 603 12.34 3.76 -1.73
CA LYS A 603 11.75 4.97 -2.31
C LYS A 603 11.86 5.01 -3.85
N LEU A 604 12.95 4.50 -4.42
CA LEU A 604 13.12 4.37 -5.88
C LEU A 604 12.15 3.33 -6.48
N GLY A 605 11.82 2.28 -5.72
CA GLY A 605 10.85 1.24 -6.13
C GLY A 605 9.38 1.58 -5.85
N GLN A 606 9.09 2.75 -5.27
CA GLN A 606 7.73 3.14 -4.87
C GLN A 606 6.80 3.15 -6.10
N ARG A 607 5.54 2.73 -5.91
CA ARG A 607 4.56 2.80 -6.99
C ARG A 607 4.05 4.23 -7.19
N ALA A 608 3.90 4.63 -8.44
CA ALA A 608 3.36 5.95 -8.81
C ALA A 608 1.82 5.99 -8.73
N ASP A 609 1.17 4.83 -8.69
CA ASP A 609 -0.29 4.63 -8.69
C ASP A 609 -0.90 4.53 -7.27
N LEU A 610 -0.12 4.85 -6.23
CA LEU A 610 -0.63 4.84 -4.86
C LEU A 610 -1.74 5.88 -4.69
N THR A 611 -2.80 5.49 -3.99
CA THR A 611 -3.87 6.40 -3.59
C THR A 611 -3.29 7.53 -2.75
N GLN A 612 -3.30 8.74 -3.29
CA GLN A 612 -2.95 9.97 -2.60
C GLN A 612 -4.16 10.50 -1.85
N THR A 613 -3.94 11.20 -0.74
CA THR A 613 -5.00 11.87 0.03
C THR A 613 -4.63 13.33 0.16
N GLU A 614 -5.46 14.23 -0.36
CA GLU A 614 -5.33 15.67 -0.17
C GLU A 614 -6.46 16.20 0.71
N TYR A 615 -6.14 17.12 1.63
CA TYR A 615 -7.12 17.80 2.46
C TYR A 615 -7.39 19.18 1.88
N VAL A 616 -8.48 19.31 1.13
CA VAL A 616 -8.89 20.57 0.51
C VAL A 616 -9.81 21.34 1.45
N LYS A 617 -9.57 22.65 1.56
CA LYS A 617 -10.34 23.55 2.44
C LYS A 617 -11.26 24.49 1.66
N ASP A 618 -11.01 24.65 0.38
CA ASP A 618 -11.70 25.55 -0.53
C ASP A 618 -12.23 24.80 -1.75
N ARG A 619 -13.22 25.41 -2.39
CA ARG A 619 -13.93 24.83 -3.53
C ARG A 619 -13.05 24.80 -4.79
N ALA A 620 -12.07 25.69 -4.93
CA ALA A 620 -11.24 25.78 -6.12
C ALA A 620 -10.23 24.63 -6.19
N ASP A 621 -9.58 24.32 -5.06
CA ASP A 621 -8.64 23.20 -4.97
C ASP A 621 -9.35 21.85 -5.12
N LEU A 622 -10.58 21.71 -4.57
CA LEU A 622 -11.41 20.53 -4.82
C LEU A 622 -11.74 20.36 -6.30
N TRP A 623 -12.18 21.44 -6.98
CA TRP A 623 -12.50 21.38 -8.40
C TRP A 623 -11.27 21.07 -9.25
N LYS A 624 -10.10 21.58 -8.87
CA LYS A 624 -8.84 21.28 -9.53
C LYS A 624 -8.53 19.78 -9.47
N LEU A 625 -8.63 19.15 -8.30
CA LEU A 625 -8.43 17.71 -8.15
C LEU A 625 -9.45 16.87 -8.95
N VAL A 626 -10.73 17.27 -8.93
CA VAL A 626 -11.79 16.52 -9.63
C VAL A 626 -11.73 16.68 -11.15
N THR A 627 -11.19 17.78 -11.66
CA THR A 627 -11.13 18.06 -13.11
C THR A 627 -9.78 17.74 -13.76
N THR A 628 -8.76 17.42 -12.97
CA THR A 628 -7.43 17.07 -13.49
C THR A 628 -7.52 15.76 -14.26
N HIS A 629 -7.23 15.81 -15.57
CA HIS A 629 -7.18 14.62 -16.42
C HIS A 629 -6.09 13.65 -15.94
N GLY A 630 -6.42 12.36 -15.86
CA GLY A 630 -5.51 11.31 -15.38
C GLY A 630 -5.58 11.04 -13.88
N GLN A 631 -6.53 11.65 -13.15
CA GLN A 631 -6.78 11.37 -11.73
C GLN A 631 -8.13 10.66 -11.55
N ARG A 632 -8.12 9.51 -10.88
CA ARG A 632 -9.32 8.80 -10.43
C ARG A 632 -9.56 9.09 -8.96
N ILE A 633 -10.63 9.82 -8.65
CA ILE A 633 -11.06 10.00 -7.26
C ILE A 633 -11.50 8.64 -6.69
N VAL A 634 -10.81 8.18 -5.64
CA VAL A 634 -11.12 6.94 -4.91
C VAL A 634 -12.20 7.18 -3.86
N SER A 635 -12.13 8.30 -3.14
CA SER A 635 -13.15 8.68 -2.15
C SER A 635 -13.06 10.16 -1.79
N MET A 636 -14.17 10.76 -1.39
CA MET A 636 -14.21 12.10 -0.82
C MET A 636 -14.90 12.04 0.53
N GLN A 637 -14.24 12.51 1.59
CA GLN A 637 -14.77 12.48 2.95
C GLN A 637 -14.65 13.86 3.60
N MET A 638 -15.77 14.42 4.03
CA MET A 638 -15.81 15.67 4.77
C MET A 638 -15.37 15.45 6.22
N TYR A 639 -14.47 16.31 6.70
CA TYR A 639 -14.02 16.41 8.08
C TYR A 639 -14.42 17.81 8.61
N GLY A 640 -15.60 17.90 9.21
CA GLY A 640 -16.20 19.17 9.62
C GLY A 640 -16.77 19.98 8.45
N GLU A 641 -17.11 21.25 8.69
CA GLU A 641 -17.74 22.13 7.66
C GLU A 641 -16.77 22.61 6.57
N PHE A 642 -15.47 22.61 6.82
CA PHE A 642 -14.49 23.33 6.00
C PHE A 642 -13.32 22.48 5.47
N VAL A 643 -13.29 21.16 5.70
CA VAL A 643 -12.18 20.30 5.21
C VAL A 643 -12.75 19.07 4.52
N CYS A 644 -12.28 18.77 3.32
CA CYS A 644 -12.58 17.53 2.60
C CYS A 644 -11.28 16.76 2.35
N ALA A 645 -11.20 15.51 2.81
CA ALA A 645 -10.16 14.60 2.39
C ALA A 645 -10.56 13.95 1.08
N VAL A 646 -9.83 14.27 0.01
CA VAL A 646 -10.00 13.73 -1.32
C VAL A 646 -8.91 12.69 -1.52
N ARG A 647 -9.32 11.42 -1.62
CA ARG A 647 -8.42 10.33 -2.02
C ARG A 647 -8.49 10.18 -3.53
N PHE A 648 -7.35 10.17 -4.21
CA PHE A 648 -7.28 9.99 -5.65
C PHE A 648 -6.08 9.13 -6.05
N GLN A 649 -6.19 8.44 -7.19
CA GLN A 649 -5.11 7.68 -7.81
C GLN A 649 -4.78 8.31 -9.16
N LEU A 650 -3.51 8.30 -9.55
CA LEU A 650 -3.14 8.58 -10.93
C LEU A 650 -3.48 7.34 -11.76
N GLU A 651 -4.20 7.53 -12.87
CA GLU A 651 -4.66 6.42 -13.70
C GLU A 651 -3.50 5.74 -14.42
N ASP A 652 -3.19 4.51 -14.01
CA ASP A 652 -2.74 3.45 -14.92
C ASP A 652 -3.55 2.16 -14.66
N TYR A 653 -3.94 1.49 -15.73
CA TYR A 653 -5.17 0.71 -15.82
C TYR A 653 -4.94 -0.79 -15.54
N ALA A 654 -4.83 -1.24 -14.28
CA ALA A 654 -5.05 -2.65 -13.91
C ALA A 654 -4.98 -2.92 -12.40
N ARG A 655 -6.13 -3.17 -11.74
CA ARG A 655 -6.25 -4.08 -10.57
C ARG A 655 -7.71 -4.23 -10.11
N THR A 656 -8.45 -5.07 -10.81
CA THR A 656 -9.60 -5.81 -10.26
C THR A 656 -9.11 -7.17 -9.80
N LEU A 657 -8.83 -7.36 -8.50
CA LEU A 657 -8.63 -8.70 -7.92
C LEU A 657 -8.72 -8.71 -6.37
N LEU A 658 -9.86 -8.32 -5.82
CA LEU A 658 -10.20 -8.55 -4.40
C LEU A 658 -11.43 -9.47 -4.24
N GLU A 659 -11.73 -10.31 -5.23
CA GLU A 659 -12.86 -11.26 -5.22
C GLU A 659 -12.48 -12.71 -4.83
N LYS A 660 -11.33 -12.96 -4.17
CA LYS A 660 -10.85 -14.34 -3.90
C LYS A 660 -10.42 -14.63 -2.45
N ILE A 661 -11.20 -14.21 -1.44
CA ILE A 661 -11.07 -14.72 -0.07
C ILE A 661 -12.36 -15.47 0.29
N GLY A 662 -12.44 -16.74 -0.10
CA GLY A 662 -13.65 -17.57 -0.02
C GLY A 662 -14.23 -17.83 1.39
N ALA A 663 -15.07 -18.86 1.48
CA ALA A 663 -16.24 -18.98 2.36
C ALA A 663 -16.07 -19.10 3.91
N ASN A 664 -14.87 -18.95 4.49
CA ASN A 664 -14.67 -19.11 5.95
C ASN A 664 -14.26 -17.81 6.70
N ALA A 665 -14.08 -16.70 5.98
CA ALA A 665 -13.82 -15.40 6.58
C ALA A 665 -15.13 -14.83 7.17
N ILE A 666 -15.10 -14.42 8.44
CA ILE A 666 -16.22 -13.75 9.12
C ILE A 666 -16.12 -12.24 8.93
N TYR A 667 -14.93 -11.65 9.08
CA TYR A 667 -14.70 -10.19 9.00
C TYR A 667 -13.21 -9.84 8.79
N SER A 668 -12.87 -8.72 8.13
CA SER A 668 -11.47 -8.22 8.00
C SER A 668 -11.38 -6.70 7.91
N ASP A 669 -10.32 -6.10 8.48
CA ASP A 669 -9.99 -4.67 8.34
C ASP A 669 -8.48 -4.43 8.32
N THR A 670 -7.99 -3.91 7.19
CA THR A 670 -6.62 -3.40 6.89
C THR A 670 -5.43 -4.33 7.19
N ASP A 671 -5.31 -4.84 8.41
CA ASP A 671 -4.25 -5.70 8.96
C ASP A 671 -4.78 -6.75 9.96
N SER A 672 -6.11 -6.89 10.12
CA SER A 672 -6.78 -7.87 11.01
C SER A 672 -7.83 -8.74 10.28
N ILE A 673 -8.01 -9.99 10.71
CA ILE A 673 -8.99 -10.96 10.14
C ILE A 673 -9.64 -11.83 11.23
N ILE A 674 -10.95 -12.03 11.15
CA ILE A 674 -11.76 -12.90 12.02
C ILE A 674 -12.36 -14.01 11.16
N PHE A 675 -12.21 -15.28 11.56
CA PHE A 675 -12.62 -16.45 10.77
C PHE A 675 -12.95 -17.64 11.68
N TYR A 676 -13.64 -18.66 11.15
CA TYR A 676 -13.88 -19.92 11.86
C TYR A 676 -12.65 -20.85 11.75
N ASP A 677 -12.10 -21.29 12.88
CA ASP A 677 -10.97 -22.24 12.93
C ASP A 677 -11.45 -23.68 13.17
N PRO A 678 -11.18 -24.65 12.27
CA PRO A 678 -11.55 -26.06 12.47
C PRO A 678 -10.69 -26.75 13.55
N VAL A 679 -11.33 -27.56 14.41
CA VAL A 679 -10.73 -28.21 15.60
C VAL A 679 -9.46 -29.04 15.34
N ASP A 680 -9.20 -29.47 14.10
CA ASP A 680 -8.04 -30.31 13.72
C ASP A 680 -7.08 -29.64 12.72
N SER A 681 -7.07 -28.30 12.62
CA SER A 681 -6.12 -27.53 11.80
C SER A 681 -4.99 -26.93 12.66
N PRO A 682 -3.74 -26.81 12.17
CA PRO A 682 -2.69 -26.14 12.93
C PRO A 682 -2.99 -24.63 13.08
N LEU A 683 -3.00 -24.16 14.34
CA LEU A 683 -3.19 -22.75 14.73
C LEU A 683 -2.26 -21.81 13.94
N LEU A 684 -2.78 -20.64 13.54
CA LEU A 684 -1.97 -19.58 12.94
C LEU A 684 -0.95 -19.05 13.98
N PRO A 685 0.32 -18.84 13.63
CA PRO A 685 1.32 -18.36 14.58
C PRO A 685 1.07 -16.89 14.95
N THR A 686 0.94 -16.62 16.25
CA THR A 686 0.85 -15.26 16.80
C THR A 686 2.16 -14.83 17.46
N GLY A 687 2.47 -13.53 17.43
CA GLY A 687 3.77 -13.01 17.89
C GLY A 687 3.79 -11.49 18.04
N SER A 688 4.83 -10.97 18.70
CA SER A 688 4.96 -9.56 19.10
C SER A 688 5.91 -8.73 18.22
N ASN A 689 6.28 -9.20 17.02
CA ASN A 689 7.09 -8.44 16.07
C ASN A 689 6.26 -7.73 14.99
N LEU A 690 6.88 -6.76 14.32
CA LEU A 690 6.29 -6.00 13.22
C LEU A 690 5.96 -6.91 12.02
N GLY A 691 4.66 -7.15 11.78
CA GLY A 691 4.14 -8.01 10.70
C GLY A 691 3.60 -9.36 11.17
N ASP A 692 3.65 -9.65 12.46
CA ASP A 692 3.03 -10.84 13.06
C ASP A 692 1.53 -10.61 13.28
N LEU A 693 0.71 -11.66 13.16
CA LEU A 693 -0.68 -11.61 13.61
C LEU A 693 -0.66 -11.55 15.15
N THR A 694 -1.06 -10.42 15.71
CA THR A 694 -1.12 -10.23 17.16
C THR A 694 -2.46 -10.73 17.66
N ASP A 695 -2.46 -11.57 18.71
CA ASP A 695 -3.70 -11.97 19.38
C ASP A 695 -4.22 -10.78 20.20
N GLU A 696 -5.17 -10.03 19.65
CA GLU A 696 -5.77 -8.86 20.34
C GLU A 696 -6.53 -9.23 21.61
N LEU A 697 -6.74 -10.53 21.85
CA LEU A 697 -7.41 -11.08 23.01
C LEU A 697 -6.43 -11.64 24.04
N ASP A 698 -5.11 -11.51 23.87
CA ASP A 698 -4.12 -11.97 24.87
C ASP A 698 -4.40 -13.41 25.38
N GLY A 699 -4.80 -14.33 24.49
CA GLY A 699 -5.03 -15.74 24.80
C GLY A 699 -6.44 -16.15 25.22
N GLY A 700 -7.46 -15.30 25.04
CA GLY A 700 -8.86 -15.70 25.26
C GLY A 700 -9.65 -16.03 23.99
N GLU A 701 -10.75 -16.76 24.14
CA GLU A 701 -11.49 -17.37 23.02
C GLU A 701 -12.82 -16.66 22.74
N ILE A 702 -13.07 -16.24 21.49
CA ILE A 702 -14.36 -15.66 21.06
C ILE A 702 -15.43 -16.75 20.97
N VAL A 703 -16.43 -16.67 21.84
CA VAL A 703 -17.54 -17.62 21.92
C VAL A 703 -18.67 -17.27 20.94
N GLU A 704 -18.86 -15.98 20.67
CA GLU A 704 -19.95 -15.49 19.82
C GLU A 704 -19.58 -14.14 19.19
N ILE A 705 -19.78 -13.94 17.88
CA ILE A 705 -19.50 -12.70 17.16
C ILE A 705 -20.67 -12.31 16.23
N VAL A 706 -20.99 -11.01 16.21
CA VAL A 706 -21.99 -10.40 15.33
C VAL A 706 -21.32 -9.28 14.54
N CYS A 707 -21.33 -9.40 13.20
CA CYS A 707 -20.78 -8.40 12.29
C CYS A 707 -21.92 -7.69 11.55
N ALA A 708 -21.97 -6.36 11.65
CA ALA A 708 -22.98 -5.53 10.99
C ALA A 708 -22.45 -4.82 9.72
N GLY A 709 -21.12 -4.72 9.54
CA GLY A 709 -20.46 -4.17 8.34
C GLY A 709 -18.97 -3.85 8.56
N PRO A 710 -18.25 -3.28 7.55
CA PRO A 710 -16.86 -2.84 7.69
C PRO A 710 -16.69 -1.86 8.86
N LYS A 711 -15.77 -2.16 9.75
CA LYS A 711 -15.45 -1.52 11.05
C LYS A 711 -16.57 -1.53 12.09
N ALA A 712 -17.58 -2.40 11.91
CA ALA A 712 -18.75 -2.47 12.78
C ALA A 712 -19.12 -3.92 13.12
N TYR A 713 -18.61 -4.40 14.26
CA TYR A 713 -18.84 -5.74 14.78
C TYR A 713 -18.77 -5.73 16.32
N ALA A 714 -19.34 -6.75 16.96
CA ALA A 714 -19.31 -6.97 18.41
C ALA A 714 -19.17 -8.47 18.71
N PHE A 715 -18.44 -8.83 19.76
CA PHE A 715 -18.21 -10.24 20.11
C PHE A 715 -18.09 -10.47 21.62
N LYS A 716 -18.34 -11.71 22.06
CA LYS A 716 -18.16 -12.23 23.42
C LYS A 716 -16.98 -13.18 23.45
N TRP A 717 -16.18 -13.13 24.51
CA TRP A 717 -15.00 -13.98 24.65
C TRP A 717 -14.71 -14.36 26.12
N ILE A 718 -13.91 -15.42 26.32
CA ILE A 718 -13.50 -15.95 27.64
C ILE A 718 -12.03 -15.62 27.90
N ASP A 719 -11.73 -14.96 29.02
CA ASP A 719 -10.38 -14.61 29.48
C ASP A 719 -9.73 -15.80 30.22
N SER A 720 -8.55 -16.23 29.75
CA SER A 720 -7.83 -17.42 30.20
C SER A 720 -7.07 -17.23 31.52
N ASP A 721 -6.77 -15.99 31.92
CA ASP A 721 -5.97 -15.67 33.11
C ASP A 721 -6.78 -15.85 34.42
N LEU A 722 -8.10 -15.66 34.34
CA LEU A 722 -9.07 -15.95 35.40
C LEU A 722 -9.35 -17.46 35.55
N TYR A 723 -9.12 -18.26 34.51
CA TYR A 723 -9.34 -19.69 34.54
C TYR A 723 -8.17 -20.43 35.21
N GLU A 724 -6.92 -19.99 34.97
CA GLU A 724 -5.73 -20.59 35.59
C GLU A 724 -5.53 -20.17 37.05
N ARG A 725 -5.83 -18.92 37.45
CA ARG A 725 -5.74 -18.49 38.86
C ARG A 725 -6.67 -19.28 39.79
N ASN A 726 -7.81 -19.76 39.26
CA ASN A 726 -8.71 -20.65 39.98
C ASN A 726 -8.22 -22.11 40.03
N ARG A 727 -7.23 -22.49 39.20
CA ARG A 727 -6.63 -23.83 39.17
C ARG A 727 -5.46 -23.96 40.13
N THR A 728 -4.67 -22.91 40.32
CA THR A 728 -3.55 -22.91 41.29
C THR A 728 -3.99 -22.88 42.75
N HIS A 729 -5.17 -22.33 43.06
CA HIS A 729 -5.75 -22.44 44.41
C HIS A 729 -6.28 -23.85 44.75
N LEU A 730 -6.36 -24.77 43.79
CA LEU A 730 -6.86 -26.13 44.00
C LEU A 730 -5.76 -27.18 44.19
N TYR A 731 -4.47 -26.81 44.13
CA TYR A 731 -3.36 -27.75 44.36
C TYR A 731 -2.53 -27.51 45.63
N GLU A 732 -2.69 -26.37 46.33
CA GLU A 732 -2.14 -26.19 47.68
C GLU A 732 -3.05 -26.73 48.79
N ASP A 733 -4.34 -26.99 48.53
CA ASP A 733 -5.28 -27.55 49.53
C ASP A 733 -5.35 -29.09 49.56
N SER A 734 -4.53 -29.78 48.74
CA SER A 734 -4.52 -31.25 48.67
C SER A 734 -3.41 -31.93 49.49
N ARG A 735 -2.59 -31.16 50.24
CA ARG A 735 -1.56 -31.71 51.15
C ARG A 735 -1.77 -31.48 52.64
N ASP A 736 -2.73 -30.63 53.04
CA ASP A 736 -3.12 -30.45 54.45
C ASP A 736 -4.41 -31.20 54.84
N HIS A 737 -4.87 -32.15 54.01
CA HIS A 737 -5.91 -33.13 54.37
C HIS A 737 -5.40 -34.57 54.45
N ALA A 738 -4.09 -34.74 54.65
CA ALA A 738 -3.51 -36.01 55.08
C ALA A 738 -2.46 -35.80 56.20
N ARG A 739 -2.81 -35.01 57.23
CA ARG A 739 -2.51 -35.28 58.65
C ARG A 739 -3.26 -34.34 59.58
#